data_AF-A0A2P6TSW3-F1
#
_entry.id   AF-A0A2P6TSW3-F1
#
_cell.length_a   1.000
_cell.length_b   1.000
_cell.length_c   1.000
_cell.angle_alpha   90.00
_cell.angle_beta   90.00
_cell.angle_gamma   90.00
#
_symmetry.space_group_name_H-M   'P 1'
#
loop_
_entity.id
_entity.type
_entity.pdbx_description
1 polymer ?
#
loop_
_entity_poly.entity_id
_entity_poly.type
_entity_poly.pdbx_seq_one_letter_code
_entity_poly.pdbx_strand_id
1 'polypeptide(L)'
;MPLCTLAFAAQPAQAGAAATSNKTRGSPALLQRRQCARRQRRAALAAALSEEQQGARAQDVQQPAAAAVGNGAEAEDDSRDFAVAMAKIAWETKAEDILLLHVAPVVYWTRYMLICSVFSRPQLNAVLGKMTKEAAEVYGRRLSVNPTGTAGGWELMDWGDVVVHVMTTEQREYYALEDFYGAAEEVALPFDQSEDGSAVDSWSKKLKPQSGLQAAARGATMPGGLAAYLQELRLSCLQPPGEVEPDVDQRDLGLDDAAKFREEEDLKAGAVMKGTVEPGEGEERPQDGDLVFLHYSVMSEHKDVLASTRTEHGGSGHPQPFVLGKGRRMLRGMELGIMEMARGERALLDIQPSYAFLHKDSGLPLPEGLRREAPVVVDVTLTSWLPGAGVRCVGPASDVVLRTLQPGQGWETPRPPFEVQLHLEARTASTTGRLGESEPYFSTSSGEPLACSLGAGQLPPGVEAALQAMQRQQEAVAYCPTSQLRGGSLLPDPSGQAAGSSGRAAEDYAEVKLQLLDFSQVRDMTGDGGVVKSIARKGEGEFPLDCPLEDSRVHLHYRVRAEGASDWLLDTRGGDSQAAPLQFETGMGEMPEALDMCARLMLRGEVAVVTASWRYAYQGRDDAPQGLPAGGRVQFEVELLDFDRAPNEHALAGPAKLERAGKLKEQGNTLFKKGKTRLARAKYGRALKVVERAMDLETEEQVAAASRLKASCLLNMARCAEREQEWGEARGWCTKAINEDDGYAKAYFRRAVLAAQLGDEQAAQDDLALCAAIDPSTTAECERELRRMEQRTAAAEAKQAAAMKGFLNAQR
;
A
#
# COMPACT_ATOMS: atom_id res chain seq x y z
N MET A 1 70.59 -1.09 -66.33
CA MET A 1 71.33 0.11 -66.80
C MET A 1 70.85 0.44 -68.21
N PRO A 2 70.62 1.71 -68.61
CA PRO A 2 70.58 3.01 -67.88
C PRO A 2 69.12 3.54 -67.71
N LEU A 3 68.72 4.40 -66.76
CA LEU A 3 68.95 5.86 -66.46
C LEU A 3 68.30 6.88 -67.42
N CYS A 4 67.33 7.69 -66.92
CA CYS A 4 67.35 9.17 -66.89
C CYS A 4 66.16 9.85 -66.16
N THR A 5 66.54 10.73 -65.23
CA THR A 5 66.02 11.93 -64.52
C THR A 5 65.08 12.94 -65.26
N LEU A 6 64.36 13.94 -64.69
CA LEU A 6 64.36 14.69 -63.39
C LEU A 6 63.06 15.56 -63.18
N ALA A 7 62.70 15.79 -61.90
CA ALA A 7 62.26 17.03 -61.19
C ALA A 7 60.88 17.75 -61.29
N PHE A 8 60.48 18.21 -60.07
CA PHE A 8 59.48 19.19 -59.58
C PHE A 8 57.99 18.79 -59.49
N ALA A 9 57.45 18.79 -58.25
CA ALA A 9 56.04 18.48 -57.95
C ALA A 9 55.45 19.43 -56.89
N ALA A 10 54.15 19.65 -57.06
CA ALA A 10 53.27 20.64 -56.43
C ALA A 10 52.33 20.02 -55.38
N GLN A 11 51.61 20.89 -54.63
CA GLN A 11 50.37 20.58 -53.89
C GLN A 11 49.22 20.19 -54.86
N PRO A 12 47.98 19.79 -54.44
CA PRO A 12 47.39 19.50 -53.10
C PRO A 12 46.53 18.18 -53.01
N ALA A 13 45.89 17.97 -51.84
CA ALA A 13 44.52 17.41 -51.60
C ALA A 13 44.32 16.02 -50.93
N GLN A 14 43.67 16.10 -49.75
CA GLN A 14 42.60 15.28 -49.14
C GLN A 14 42.80 13.79 -48.78
N ALA A 15 42.75 13.51 -47.46
CA ALA A 15 41.97 12.41 -46.85
C ALA A 15 41.82 12.67 -45.33
N GLY A 16 40.58 12.83 -44.84
CA GLY A 16 40.27 13.05 -43.42
C GLY A 16 39.88 11.74 -42.72
N ALA A 17 40.57 11.42 -41.63
CA ALA A 17 40.23 10.32 -40.73
C ALA A 17 40.45 10.74 -39.27
N ALA A 18 39.50 10.30 -38.42
CA ALA A 18 39.57 10.11 -36.96
C ALA A 18 39.86 11.32 -36.06
N ALA A 19 38.79 11.87 -35.45
CA ALA A 19 38.88 12.70 -34.25
C ALA A 19 38.83 11.82 -32.99
N THR A 20 39.92 11.82 -32.22
CA THR A 20 40.04 11.30 -30.86
C THR A 20 39.73 12.43 -29.86
N SER A 21 38.95 12.12 -28.82
CA SER A 21 38.60 13.09 -27.76
C SER A 21 39.78 13.30 -26.81
N ASN A 22 40.21 14.54 -26.64
CA ASN A 22 41.25 14.93 -25.69
C ASN A 22 40.61 15.57 -24.45
N LYS A 23 40.76 14.93 -23.27
CA LYS A 23 40.35 15.46 -21.96
C LYS A 23 41.39 16.46 -21.47
N THR A 24 40.99 17.72 -21.27
CA THR A 24 41.81 18.75 -20.64
C THR A 24 41.80 18.63 -19.11
N ARG A 25 42.99 18.46 -18.53
CA ARG A 25 43.30 18.61 -17.09
C ARG A 25 43.05 20.07 -16.67
N GLY A 26 42.14 20.30 -15.72
CA GLY A 26 42.02 21.56 -14.99
C GLY A 26 42.99 21.61 -13.82
N SER A 27 43.75 22.70 -13.69
CA SER A 27 44.79 22.87 -12.67
C SER A 27 44.23 23.21 -11.27
N PRO A 28 44.89 22.79 -10.17
CA PRO A 28 44.41 22.95 -8.78
C PRO A 28 44.10 24.38 -8.35
N ALA A 29 44.73 25.37 -8.96
CA ALA A 29 44.55 26.79 -8.65
C ALA A 29 43.16 27.35 -9.06
N LEU A 30 42.49 26.74 -10.05
CA LEU A 30 41.15 27.16 -10.51
C LEU A 30 40.03 26.65 -9.60
N LEU A 31 40.23 25.49 -8.94
CA LEU A 31 39.31 24.94 -7.95
C LEU A 31 39.36 25.73 -6.63
N GLN A 32 40.55 26.14 -6.19
CA GLN A 32 40.73 26.99 -5.00
C GLN A 32 40.12 28.39 -5.17
N ARG A 33 40.24 29.00 -6.36
CA ARG A 33 39.59 30.30 -6.67
C ARG A 33 38.06 30.21 -6.71
N ARG A 34 37.48 29.11 -7.20
CA ARG A 34 36.03 28.88 -7.22
C ARG A 34 35.45 28.61 -5.82
N GLN A 35 36.21 27.97 -4.93
CA GLN A 35 35.82 27.74 -3.54
C GLN A 35 35.90 29.01 -2.68
N CYS A 36 36.91 29.86 -2.91
CA CYS A 36 37.03 31.16 -2.23
C CYS A 36 35.90 32.13 -2.63
N ALA A 37 35.55 32.21 -3.92
CA ALA A 37 34.44 33.04 -4.40
C ALA A 37 33.07 32.58 -3.86
N ARG A 38 32.88 31.27 -3.62
CA ARG A 38 31.68 30.71 -2.97
C ARG A 38 31.60 31.05 -1.48
N ARG A 39 32.74 31.04 -0.76
CA ARG A 39 32.80 31.45 0.66
C ARG A 39 32.55 32.96 0.83
N GLN A 40 33.09 33.79 -0.05
CA GLN A 40 32.89 35.25 -0.02
C GLN A 40 31.43 35.65 -0.34
N ARG A 41 30.75 34.95 -1.28
CA ARG A 41 29.32 35.16 -1.54
C ARG A 41 28.42 34.72 -0.37
N ARG A 42 28.78 33.65 0.35
CA ARG A 42 28.04 33.17 1.52
C ARG A 42 28.19 34.12 2.73
N ALA A 43 29.37 34.69 2.92
CA ALA A 43 29.63 35.71 3.96
C ALA A 43 28.93 37.05 3.65
N ALA A 44 28.88 37.47 2.39
CA ALA A 44 28.16 38.68 1.98
C ALA A 44 26.63 38.55 2.13
N LEU A 45 26.07 37.35 1.89
CA LEU A 45 24.64 37.08 2.09
C LEU A 45 24.28 37.04 3.60
N ALA A 46 25.17 36.51 4.44
CA ALA A 46 25.00 36.49 5.90
C ALA A 46 25.10 37.90 6.52
N ALA A 47 25.98 38.76 5.99
CA ALA A 47 26.09 40.15 6.42
C ALA A 47 24.87 41.00 6.01
N ALA A 48 24.29 40.76 4.82
CA ALA A 48 23.07 41.44 4.37
C ALA A 48 21.84 41.06 5.21
N LEU A 49 21.74 39.80 5.68
CA LEU A 49 20.67 39.32 6.56
C LEU A 49 20.77 39.87 7.99
N SER A 50 21.98 40.26 8.44
CA SER A 50 22.19 40.86 9.76
C SER A 50 21.86 42.36 9.84
N GLU A 51 21.88 43.10 8.72
CA GLU A 51 21.48 44.51 8.68
C GLU A 51 19.95 44.70 8.65
N GLU A 52 19.19 43.76 8.08
CA GLU A 52 17.71 43.79 8.11
C GLU A 52 17.12 43.48 9.50
N GLN A 53 17.80 42.66 10.32
CA GLN A 53 17.32 42.30 11.65
C GLN A 53 17.59 43.35 12.74
N GLN A 54 18.42 44.36 12.49
CA GLN A 54 18.70 45.44 13.45
C GLN A 54 17.70 46.61 13.37
N GLY A 55 16.79 46.64 12.38
CA GLY A 55 15.79 47.70 12.23
C GLY A 55 14.46 47.48 12.95
N ALA A 56 14.16 46.27 13.43
CA ALA A 56 12.81 45.89 13.89
C ALA A 56 12.69 45.65 15.40
N ARG A 57 13.63 46.14 16.23
CA ARG A 57 13.61 45.95 17.69
C ARG A 57 13.59 47.28 18.44
N ALA A 58 12.41 47.90 18.50
CA ALA A 58 12.08 48.90 19.52
C ALA A 58 10.55 49.06 19.65
N GLN A 59 9.93 48.34 20.58
CA GLN A 59 8.96 48.86 21.55
C GLN A 59 8.60 47.77 22.58
N ASP A 60 8.92 48.09 23.84
CA ASP A 60 8.59 47.37 25.08
C ASP A 60 7.08 47.10 25.23
N VAL A 61 6.73 46.02 25.94
CA VAL A 61 5.96 46.08 27.21
C VAL A 61 6.03 44.71 27.92
N GLN A 62 6.32 44.77 29.23
CA GLN A 62 6.23 43.71 30.24
C GLN A 62 4.87 42.95 30.18
N GLN A 63 4.75 41.68 30.53
CA GLN A 63 4.61 41.16 31.91
C GLN A 63 4.18 39.64 31.86
N PRO A 64 3.80 38.96 32.96
CA PRO A 64 4.44 37.76 33.50
C PRO A 64 3.76 36.40 33.16
N ALA A 65 4.39 35.33 33.63
CA ALA A 65 3.89 33.96 33.65
C ALA A 65 2.53 33.81 34.37
N ALA A 66 1.49 33.42 33.62
CA ALA A 66 0.38 32.53 34.01
C ALA A 66 -0.80 32.68 33.02
N ALA A 67 -0.81 31.91 31.92
CA ALA A 67 -2.00 31.45 31.19
C ALA A 67 -1.54 30.83 29.85
N ALA A 68 -1.76 29.55 29.63
CA ALA A 68 -1.65 28.91 28.31
C ALA A 68 -2.84 27.98 28.09
N VAL A 69 -4.02 28.58 28.05
CA VAL A 69 -5.16 28.12 27.27
C VAL A 69 -5.32 29.20 26.21
N GLY A 70 -4.89 28.97 24.97
CA GLY A 70 -5.00 30.00 23.93
C GLY A 70 -4.30 29.79 22.58
N ASN A 71 -3.30 28.90 22.44
CA ASN A 71 -2.49 28.84 21.20
C ASN A 71 -2.88 27.75 20.18
N GLY A 72 -4.03 27.07 20.37
CA GLY A 72 -4.47 26.01 19.46
C GLY A 72 -5.13 26.52 18.16
N ALA A 73 -5.88 27.62 18.25
CA ALA A 73 -6.72 28.10 17.17
C ALA A 73 -5.94 28.75 16.01
N GLU A 74 -4.90 29.56 16.31
CA GLU A 74 -4.09 30.22 15.26
C GLU A 74 -3.24 29.23 14.46
N ALA A 75 -2.79 28.14 15.08
CA ALA A 75 -2.02 27.09 14.41
C ALA A 75 -2.91 26.14 13.59
N GLU A 76 -4.17 25.94 13.99
CA GLU A 76 -5.17 25.22 13.18
C GLU A 76 -5.56 26.00 11.92
N ASP A 77 -5.66 27.32 12.02
CA ASP A 77 -6.01 28.20 10.89
C ASP A 77 -4.90 28.19 9.80
N ASP A 78 -3.62 28.26 10.18
CA ASP A 78 -2.49 28.21 9.22
C ASP A 78 -2.38 26.85 8.49
N SER A 79 -2.55 25.74 9.20
CA SER A 79 -2.58 24.40 8.57
C SER A 79 -3.76 24.24 7.61
N ARG A 80 -4.92 24.79 7.96
CA ARG A 80 -6.12 24.76 7.12
C ARG A 80 -5.93 25.59 5.86
N ASP A 81 -5.45 26.82 6.00
CA ASP A 81 -5.18 27.73 4.89
C ASP A 81 -4.17 27.11 3.90
N PHE A 82 -3.11 26.50 4.43
CA PHE A 82 -2.14 25.79 3.61
C PHE A 82 -2.76 24.61 2.85
N ALA A 83 -3.59 23.80 3.51
CA ALA A 83 -4.26 22.66 2.88
C ALA A 83 -5.24 23.10 1.78
N VAL A 84 -6.01 24.16 2.02
CA VAL A 84 -6.92 24.76 1.04
C VAL A 84 -6.14 25.32 -0.15
N ALA A 85 -4.97 25.94 0.08
CA ALA A 85 -4.11 26.41 -1.00
C ALA A 85 -3.57 25.26 -1.87
N MET A 86 -3.17 24.13 -1.28
CA MET A 86 -2.77 22.95 -2.04
C MET A 86 -3.93 22.38 -2.86
N ALA A 87 -5.13 22.32 -2.28
CA ALA A 87 -6.33 21.89 -2.99
C ALA A 87 -6.65 22.82 -4.18
N LYS A 88 -6.45 24.13 -4.02
CA LYS A 88 -6.58 25.11 -5.12
C LYS A 88 -5.59 24.84 -6.25
N ILE A 89 -4.33 24.50 -5.93
CA ILE A 89 -3.34 24.14 -6.95
C ILE A 89 -3.77 22.89 -7.71
N ALA A 90 -4.25 21.86 -7.00
CA ALA A 90 -4.77 20.64 -7.62
C ALA A 90 -5.87 21.00 -8.65
N TRP A 91 -6.81 21.86 -8.26
CA TRP A 91 -7.88 22.35 -9.12
C TRP A 91 -7.36 23.17 -10.33
N GLU A 92 -6.41 24.08 -10.12
CA GLU A 92 -5.76 24.85 -11.19
C GLU A 92 -4.99 23.97 -12.19
N THR A 93 -4.53 22.80 -11.75
CA THR A 93 -3.90 21.77 -12.59
C THR A 93 -4.87 20.76 -13.21
N LYS A 94 -6.18 21.00 -13.06
CA LYS A 94 -7.25 20.15 -13.59
C LYS A 94 -7.24 18.72 -13.01
N ALA A 95 -6.78 18.55 -11.76
CA ALA A 95 -7.03 17.32 -11.01
C ALA A 95 -8.54 17.22 -10.69
N GLU A 96 -9.04 16.00 -10.60
CA GLU A 96 -10.46 15.71 -10.33
C GLU A 96 -10.65 15.06 -8.96
N ASP A 97 -11.90 14.99 -8.50
CA ASP A 97 -12.30 14.39 -7.21
C ASP A 97 -11.50 14.92 -6.01
N ILE A 98 -11.23 16.22 -5.96
CA ILE A 98 -10.39 16.83 -4.92
C ILE A 98 -11.12 16.79 -3.58
N LEU A 99 -10.67 15.92 -2.68
CA LEU A 99 -11.25 15.71 -1.36
C LEU A 99 -10.27 16.18 -0.28
N LEU A 100 -10.70 17.12 0.56
CA LEU A 100 -9.92 17.59 1.70
C LEU A 100 -10.57 17.14 3.01
N LEU A 101 -9.85 16.35 3.79
CA LEU A 101 -10.31 15.77 5.06
C LEU A 101 -9.57 16.40 6.24
N HIS A 102 -10.32 16.83 7.25
CA HIS A 102 -9.81 17.16 8.58
C HIS A 102 -9.66 15.87 9.39
N VAL A 103 -8.46 15.31 9.36
CA VAL A 103 -8.17 13.99 9.92
C VAL A 103 -7.59 14.07 11.34
N ALA A 104 -7.29 15.26 11.88
CA ALA A 104 -6.74 15.40 13.24
C ALA A 104 -7.52 14.64 14.34
N PRO A 105 -8.87 14.53 14.30
CA PRO A 105 -9.63 13.73 15.28
C PRO A 105 -9.46 12.22 15.12
N VAL A 106 -9.04 11.74 13.95
CA VAL A 106 -8.97 10.31 13.58
C VAL A 106 -7.51 9.85 13.43
N VAL A 107 -6.58 10.78 13.20
CA VAL A 107 -5.19 10.54 12.80
C VAL A 107 -4.26 11.51 13.55
N TYR A 108 -3.28 10.97 14.29
CA TYR A 108 -2.41 11.77 15.14
C TYR A 108 -1.20 12.42 14.43
N TRP A 109 -0.87 11.97 13.22
CA TRP A 109 0.38 12.32 12.54
C TRP A 109 0.25 13.43 11.49
N THR A 110 -0.97 13.81 11.09
CA THR A 110 -1.26 14.96 10.23
C THR A 110 -2.60 15.58 10.65
N ARG A 111 -2.80 16.87 10.35
CA ARG A 111 -4.07 17.56 10.64
C ARG A 111 -5.03 17.46 9.47
N TYR A 112 -4.52 17.63 8.25
CA TYR A 112 -5.31 17.58 7.02
C TYR A 112 -4.76 16.55 6.04
N MET A 113 -5.67 15.90 5.31
CA MET A 113 -5.36 14.99 4.23
C MET A 113 -6.10 15.42 2.97
N LEU A 114 -5.35 15.69 1.90
CA LEU A 114 -5.89 16.02 0.58
C LEU A 114 -5.72 14.80 -0.34
N ILE A 115 -6.78 14.38 -1.01
CA ILE A 115 -6.77 13.29 -1.99
C ILE A 115 -7.26 13.85 -3.32
N CYS A 116 -6.49 13.67 -4.40
CA CYS A 116 -6.91 14.10 -5.73
C CYS A 116 -6.54 13.11 -6.84
N SER A 117 -7.39 13.05 -7.86
CA SER A 117 -7.28 12.18 -9.04
C SER A 117 -6.58 12.91 -10.20
N VAL A 118 -5.71 12.21 -10.91
CA VAL A 118 -5.05 12.70 -12.14
C VAL A 118 -5.12 11.65 -13.26
N PHE A 119 -5.22 12.07 -14.52
CA PHE A 119 -5.42 11.15 -15.65
C PHE A 119 -4.13 10.71 -16.33
N SER A 120 -3.01 11.34 -15.99
CA SER A 120 -1.74 11.04 -16.64
C SER A 120 -0.54 11.38 -15.77
N ARG A 121 0.57 10.68 -16.00
CA ARG A 121 1.84 10.94 -15.30
C ARG A 121 2.41 12.34 -15.53
N PRO A 122 2.32 12.95 -16.73
CA PRO A 122 2.68 14.34 -16.92
C PRO A 122 1.86 15.30 -16.06
N GLN A 123 0.55 15.06 -15.92
CA GLN A 123 -0.32 15.86 -15.05
C GLN A 123 0.04 15.67 -13.58
N LEU A 124 0.28 14.43 -13.15
CA LEU A 124 0.78 14.10 -11.82
C LEU A 124 2.04 14.92 -11.50
N ASN A 125 3.06 14.86 -12.36
CA ASN A 125 4.30 15.62 -12.16
C ASN A 125 4.08 17.14 -12.16
N ALA A 126 3.11 17.65 -12.92
CA ALA A 126 2.76 19.07 -12.94
C ALA A 126 2.11 19.51 -11.62
N VAL A 127 1.22 18.70 -11.06
CA VAL A 127 0.59 18.91 -9.73
C VAL A 127 1.67 18.95 -8.66
N LEU A 128 2.52 17.90 -8.59
CA LEU A 128 3.62 17.82 -7.62
C LEU A 128 4.57 19.02 -7.73
N GLY A 129 4.95 19.39 -8.95
CA GLY A 129 5.88 20.49 -9.20
C GLY A 129 5.32 21.85 -8.76
N LYS A 130 4.04 22.14 -9.07
CA LYS A 130 3.39 23.38 -8.65
C LYS A 130 3.18 23.45 -7.13
N MET A 131 2.67 22.38 -6.53
CA MET A 131 2.48 22.31 -5.07
C MET A 131 3.81 22.50 -4.32
N THR A 132 4.88 21.83 -4.77
CA THR A 132 6.21 21.98 -4.17
C THR A 132 6.72 23.41 -4.28
N LYS A 133 6.51 24.06 -5.44
CA LYS A 133 6.94 25.44 -5.68
C LYS A 133 6.16 26.42 -4.80
N GLU A 134 4.84 26.35 -4.78
CA GLU A 134 4.00 27.23 -3.97
C GLU A 134 4.30 27.06 -2.48
N ALA A 135 4.40 25.81 -2.00
CA ALA A 135 4.72 25.53 -0.61
C ALA A 135 6.06 26.17 -0.19
N ALA A 136 7.07 26.13 -1.06
CA ALA A 136 8.38 26.71 -0.77
C ALA A 136 8.42 28.25 -0.91
N GLU A 137 7.77 28.82 -1.93
CA GLU A 137 7.85 30.26 -2.23
C GLU A 137 6.88 31.11 -1.40
N VAL A 138 5.67 30.60 -1.12
CA VAL A 138 4.61 31.35 -0.43
C VAL A 138 4.57 31.00 1.06
N TYR A 139 4.66 29.71 1.40
CA TYR A 139 4.51 29.23 2.78
C TYR A 139 5.84 28.89 3.47
N GLY A 140 6.97 28.93 2.74
CA GLY A 140 8.29 28.58 3.29
C GLY A 140 8.43 27.11 3.72
N ARG A 141 7.49 26.23 3.34
CA ARG A 141 7.43 24.82 3.73
C ARG A 141 8.20 23.94 2.75
N ARG A 142 8.93 22.95 3.26
CA ARG A 142 9.66 21.96 2.45
C ARG A 142 9.13 20.56 2.72
N LEU A 143 9.14 19.71 1.70
CA LEU A 143 8.74 18.31 1.82
C LEU A 143 9.66 17.56 2.78
N SER A 144 9.08 16.69 3.61
CA SER A 144 9.84 15.80 4.49
C SER A 144 10.57 14.70 3.70
N VAL A 145 10.06 14.33 2.52
CA VAL A 145 10.66 13.37 1.58
C VAL A 145 10.39 13.85 0.16
N ASN A 146 11.40 13.88 -0.72
CA ASN A 146 11.16 14.19 -2.13
C ASN A 146 10.42 13.03 -2.80
N PRO A 147 9.31 13.27 -3.53
CA PRO A 147 8.61 12.24 -4.29
C PRO A 147 9.59 11.60 -5.28
N THR A 148 9.67 10.28 -5.27
CA THR A 148 10.65 9.50 -6.03
C THR A 148 10.29 9.37 -7.51
N GLY A 149 9.10 9.83 -7.92
CA GLY A 149 8.63 9.68 -9.31
C GLY A 149 8.54 8.21 -9.70
N THR A 150 8.07 7.38 -8.75
CA THR A 150 7.89 5.94 -8.88
C THR A 150 6.93 5.60 -10.03
N ALA A 151 7.06 4.40 -10.61
CA ALA A 151 6.30 4.00 -11.79
C ALA A 151 4.80 3.72 -11.54
N GLY A 152 4.33 3.82 -10.30
CA GLY A 152 3.06 3.25 -9.83
C GLY A 152 1.83 4.17 -9.81
N GLY A 153 1.84 5.33 -10.48
CA GLY A 153 0.63 6.19 -10.60
C GLY A 153 0.14 6.85 -9.32
N TRP A 154 0.84 6.68 -8.19
CA TRP A 154 0.53 7.29 -6.90
C TRP A 154 1.78 7.94 -6.32
N GLU A 155 1.68 9.22 -5.95
CA GLU A 155 2.71 9.94 -5.22
C GLU A 155 2.14 10.60 -3.96
N LEU A 156 2.96 10.64 -2.91
CA LEU A 156 2.63 11.19 -1.60
C LEU A 156 3.49 12.42 -1.33
N MET A 157 2.86 13.53 -0.95
CA MET A 157 3.55 14.76 -0.53
C MET A 157 3.26 15.02 0.95
N ASP A 158 4.32 15.02 1.75
CA ASP A 158 4.23 15.12 3.22
C ASP A 158 4.94 16.38 3.74
N TRP A 159 4.15 17.28 4.34
CA TRP A 159 4.62 18.49 5.04
C TRP A 159 4.42 18.42 6.56
N GLY A 160 4.05 17.26 7.11
CA GLY A 160 3.82 17.02 8.54
C GLY A 160 2.37 17.23 8.95
N ASP A 161 1.90 18.48 8.97
CA ASP A 161 0.52 18.83 9.36
C ASP A 161 -0.49 18.74 8.20
N VAL A 162 -0.01 18.72 6.95
CA VAL A 162 -0.80 18.50 5.74
C VAL A 162 -0.13 17.45 4.87
N VAL A 163 -0.91 16.44 4.47
CA VAL A 163 -0.46 15.37 3.57
C VAL A 163 -1.35 15.29 2.35
N VAL A 164 -0.74 15.19 1.17
CA VAL A 164 -1.43 15.20 -0.12
C VAL A 164 -1.14 13.90 -0.88
N HIS A 165 -2.21 13.18 -1.23
CA HIS A 165 -2.20 12.01 -2.08
C HIS A 165 -2.59 12.43 -3.51
N VAL A 166 -1.66 12.29 -4.45
CA VAL A 166 -1.92 12.51 -5.87
C VAL A 166 -1.91 11.15 -6.57
N MET A 167 -3.08 10.71 -7.04
CA MET A 167 -3.30 9.33 -7.49
C MET A 167 -3.90 9.32 -8.89
N THR A 168 -3.55 8.32 -9.71
CA THR A 168 -4.38 8.00 -10.87
C THR A 168 -5.73 7.45 -10.43
N THR A 169 -6.76 7.61 -11.26
CA THR A 169 -8.11 7.11 -10.97
C THR A 169 -8.10 5.62 -10.60
N GLU A 170 -7.34 4.82 -11.34
CA GLU A 170 -7.15 3.38 -11.07
C GLU A 170 -6.59 3.09 -9.67
N GLN A 171 -5.57 3.85 -9.24
CA GLN A 171 -4.97 3.66 -7.92
C GLN A 171 -5.92 4.09 -6.81
N ARG A 172 -6.67 5.17 -7.04
CA ARG A 172 -7.63 5.68 -6.08
C ARG A 172 -8.78 4.70 -5.86
N GLU A 173 -9.34 4.14 -6.92
CA GLU A 173 -10.36 3.09 -6.85
C GLU A 173 -9.82 1.83 -6.16
N TYR A 174 -8.58 1.44 -6.44
CA TYR A 174 -7.97 0.25 -5.84
C TYR A 174 -7.73 0.38 -4.33
N TYR A 175 -7.25 1.54 -3.87
CA TYR A 175 -6.92 1.76 -2.45
C TYR A 175 -8.06 2.33 -1.61
N ALA A 176 -9.03 3.03 -2.23
CA ALA A 176 -10.22 3.60 -1.59
C ALA A 176 -9.93 4.24 -0.23
N LEU A 177 -8.95 5.16 -0.19
CA LEU A 177 -8.48 5.77 1.07
C LEU A 177 -9.60 6.56 1.76
N GLU A 178 -10.58 7.04 1.00
CA GLU A 178 -11.78 7.70 1.50
C GLU A 178 -12.61 6.81 2.42
N ASP A 179 -12.72 5.51 2.09
CA ASP A 179 -13.45 4.56 2.93
C ASP A 179 -12.71 4.32 4.25
N PHE A 180 -11.37 4.34 4.20
CA PHE A 180 -10.54 4.18 5.39
C PHE A 180 -10.62 5.39 6.33
N TYR A 181 -10.72 6.60 5.79
CA TYR A 181 -10.84 7.84 6.56
C TYR A 181 -12.26 8.41 6.59
N GLY A 182 -13.30 7.62 6.25
CA GLY A 182 -14.68 8.11 6.10
C GLY A 182 -15.34 8.65 7.37
N ALA A 183 -14.71 8.47 8.53
CA ALA A 183 -15.11 9.07 9.80
C ALA A 183 -14.55 10.50 10.02
N ALA A 184 -13.63 10.96 9.15
CA ALA A 184 -13.05 12.30 9.20
C ALA A 184 -14.01 13.35 8.60
N GLU A 185 -13.94 14.57 9.11
CA GLU A 185 -14.79 15.68 8.63
C GLU A 185 -14.26 16.21 7.29
N GLU A 186 -15.14 16.29 6.28
CA GLU A 186 -14.79 16.92 5.00
C GLU A 186 -14.75 18.45 5.14
N VAL A 187 -13.65 19.05 4.68
CA VAL A 187 -13.46 20.50 4.69
C VAL A 187 -13.99 21.07 3.38
N ALA A 188 -15.05 21.89 3.47
CA ALA A 188 -15.59 22.61 2.32
C ALA A 188 -14.52 23.48 1.64
N LEU A 189 -14.30 23.26 0.35
CA LEU A 189 -13.33 24.00 -0.46
C LEU A 189 -13.97 25.28 -1.03
N PRO A 190 -13.28 26.43 -1.02
CA PRO A 190 -13.85 27.72 -1.42
C PRO A 190 -14.04 27.88 -2.93
N PHE A 191 -13.60 26.90 -3.71
CA PHE A 191 -13.88 26.78 -5.13
C PHE A 191 -14.96 25.70 -5.28
N ASP A 192 -16.20 26.15 -5.19
CA ASP A 192 -17.37 25.30 -5.39
C ASP A 192 -17.31 24.69 -6.80
N GLN A 193 -17.46 23.37 -6.87
CA GLN A 193 -17.67 22.65 -8.11
C GLN A 193 -19.12 22.89 -8.57
N SER A 194 -19.46 24.13 -8.94
CA SER A 194 -20.64 24.40 -9.79
C SER A 194 -20.70 25.86 -10.27
N GLU A 195 -20.33 26.11 -11.54
CA GLU A 195 -21.26 26.88 -12.40
C GLU A 195 -22.18 25.86 -13.06
N ASP A 196 -23.18 25.42 -12.28
CA ASP A 196 -24.46 24.78 -12.65
C ASP A 196 -24.88 23.85 -11.51
N GLY A 197 -25.88 24.28 -10.73
CA GLY A 197 -26.59 23.44 -9.75
C GLY A 197 -27.44 22.33 -10.38
N SER A 198 -26.99 21.76 -11.50
CA SER A 198 -27.55 20.59 -12.16
C SER A 198 -26.61 20.11 -13.28
N ALA A 199 -25.43 19.58 -12.97
CA ALA A 199 -24.52 19.08 -14.01
C ALA A 199 -23.48 18.07 -13.50
N VAL A 200 -23.96 16.87 -13.16
CA VAL A 200 -23.17 15.63 -13.24
C VAL A 200 -23.16 15.19 -14.72
N ASP A 201 -22.62 16.01 -15.64
CA ASP A 201 -22.51 15.68 -17.08
C ASP A 201 -21.92 16.87 -17.87
N SER A 202 -20.60 16.97 -18.09
CA SER A 202 -20.08 17.89 -19.13
C SER A 202 -18.64 17.70 -19.64
N TRP A 203 -17.97 16.56 -19.46
CA TRP A 203 -16.59 16.36 -19.99
C TRP A 203 -16.48 15.59 -21.31
N SER A 204 -17.59 15.14 -21.89
CA SER A 204 -17.56 14.29 -23.07
C SER A 204 -17.76 15.01 -24.42
N LYS A 205 -17.71 16.35 -24.52
CA LYS A 205 -17.81 16.99 -25.85
C LYS A 205 -17.08 18.31 -26.02
N LYS A 206 -15.78 18.25 -26.35
CA LYS A 206 -15.15 19.18 -27.31
C LYS A 206 -13.77 18.69 -27.77
N LEU A 207 -13.73 17.61 -28.53
CA LEU A 207 -12.61 17.31 -29.43
C LEU A 207 -13.16 16.87 -30.78
N LYS A 208 -13.12 17.78 -31.77
CA LYS A 208 -13.18 17.40 -33.18
C LYS A 208 -11.77 17.01 -33.63
N PRO A 209 -11.63 16.02 -34.52
CA PRO A 209 -10.33 15.55 -34.98
C PRO A 209 -9.76 16.51 -36.03
N GLN A 210 -8.49 16.89 -35.88
CA GLN A 210 -7.69 17.34 -37.01
C GLN A 210 -6.78 16.19 -37.45
N SER A 211 -7.20 15.57 -38.55
CA SER A 211 -6.39 14.70 -39.38
C SER A 211 -5.21 15.46 -39.97
N GLY A 212 -4.00 14.90 -39.85
CA GLY A 212 -2.89 15.21 -40.75
C GLY A 212 -1.53 15.32 -40.06
N LEU A 213 -0.79 14.21 -39.96
CA LEU A 213 0.46 14.03 -40.71
C LEU A 213 1.01 12.63 -40.42
N GLN A 214 1.21 11.87 -41.49
CA GLN A 214 1.98 10.63 -41.49
C GLN A 214 3.48 10.92 -41.38
N ALA A 215 4.17 9.90 -40.86
CA ALA A 215 5.47 9.40 -41.29
C ALA A 215 6.72 9.70 -40.43
N ALA A 216 7.45 8.60 -40.23
CA ALA A 216 8.90 8.46 -40.04
C ALA A 216 9.44 8.46 -38.61
N ALA A 217 9.69 7.25 -38.08
CA ALA A 217 11.01 6.89 -37.56
C ALA A 217 11.16 5.37 -37.49
N ARG A 218 11.92 4.83 -38.44
CA ARG A 218 12.47 3.47 -38.41
C ARG A 218 13.66 3.43 -37.46
N GLY A 219 13.74 2.36 -36.67
CA GLY A 219 14.96 1.57 -36.49
C GLY A 219 15.96 2.02 -35.42
N ALA A 220 16.03 1.25 -34.33
CA ALA A 220 17.29 0.88 -33.67
C ALA A 220 17.08 -0.40 -32.84
N THR A 221 17.75 -1.47 -33.26
CA THR A 221 17.85 -2.77 -32.60
C THR A 221 18.87 -2.71 -31.45
N MET A 222 18.56 -3.32 -30.30
CA MET A 222 19.51 -3.56 -29.20
C MET A 222 19.90 -5.04 -29.14
N PRO A 223 21.18 -5.40 -28.90
CA PRO A 223 21.66 -6.79 -28.99
C PRO A 223 21.32 -7.63 -27.76
N GLY A 224 21.07 -8.92 -28.04
CA GLY A 224 20.72 -9.94 -27.06
C GLY A 224 21.81 -10.28 -26.05
N GLY A 225 21.36 -10.67 -24.87
CA GLY A 225 22.18 -11.16 -23.75
C GLY A 225 21.42 -11.13 -22.42
N LEU A 226 20.52 -10.15 -22.23
CA LEU A 226 19.73 -10.01 -21.00
C LEU A 226 18.39 -10.77 -21.04
N ALA A 227 17.81 -10.96 -22.23
CA ALA A 227 16.53 -11.66 -22.41
C ALA A 227 16.64 -13.18 -22.17
N ALA A 228 17.79 -13.79 -22.47
CA ALA A 228 18.02 -15.21 -22.23
C ALA A 228 18.29 -15.52 -20.74
N TYR A 229 18.96 -14.60 -20.03
CA TYR A 229 19.21 -14.73 -18.58
C TYR A 229 17.92 -14.58 -17.74
N LEU A 230 16.94 -13.82 -18.23
CA LEU A 230 15.63 -13.63 -17.58
C LEU A 230 14.63 -14.77 -17.86
N GLN A 231 14.97 -15.70 -18.78
CA GLN A 231 14.08 -16.81 -19.14
C GLN A 231 14.34 -18.09 -18.30
N GLU A 232 15.52 -18.24 -17.68
CA GLU A 232 15.83 -19.38 -16.80
C GLU A 232 15.43 -19.18 -15.32
N LEU A 233 15.17 -17.94 -14.88
CA LEU A 233 14.75 -17.65 -13.49
C LEU A 233 13.22 -17.69 -13.27
N ARG A 234 12.44 -18.10 -14.27
CA ARG A 234 10.97 -18.06 -14.23
C ARG A 234 10.30 -19.45 -14.18
N LEU A 235 10.81 -20.32 -13.31
CA LEU A 235 10.17 -21.60 -12.98
C LEU A 235 10.12 -21.83 -11.47
N SER A 236 9.20 -21.12 -10.83
CA SER A 236 8.29 -21.60 -9.77
C SER A 236 7.67 -20.38 -9.07
N CYS A 237 6.36 -20.46 -8.83
CA CYS A 237 5.48 -19.51 -8.12
C CYS A 237 4.70 -18.53 -9.03
N LEU A 238 3.44 -18.91 -9.24
CA LEU A 238 2.23 -18.07 -9.40
C LEU A 238 2.28 -16.97 -10.46
N GLN A 239 1.74 -17.29 -11.65
CA GLN A 239 1.28 -16.25 -12.58
C GLN A 239 -0.05 -15.66 -12.08
N PRO A 240 -0.23 -14.33 -12.09
CA PRO A 240 -1.57 -13.73 -12.05
C PRO A 240 -2.36 -14.14 -13.32
N PRO A 241 -3.70 -14.20 -13.26
CA PRO A 241 -4.51 -14.46 -14.45
C PRO A 241 -4.19 -13.42 -15.53
N GLY A 242 -3.97 -13.88 -16.76
CA GLY A 242 -3.58 -13.04 -17.87
C GLY A 242 -4.59 -11.94 -18.17
N GLU A 243 -4.08 -10.74 -18.39
CA GLU A 243 -4.77 -9.68 -19.11
C GLU A 243 -5.13 -10.21 -20.50
N VAL A 244 -6.42 -10.48 -20.70
CA VAL A 244 -6.98 -10.60 -22.04
C VAL A 244 -7.04 -9.16 -22.56
N GLU A 245 -6.13 -8.77 -23.43
CA GLU A 245 -6.31 -7.54 -24.20
C GLU A 245 -7.67 -7.63 -24.91
N PRO A 246 -8.57 -6.66 -24.74
CA PRO A 246 -9.79 -6.63 -25.52
C PRO A 246 -9.39 -6.41 -26.98
N ASP A 247 -9.86 -7.30 -27.85
CA ASP A 247 -9.80 -7.14 -29.30
C ASP A 247 -10.66 -5.93 -29.68
N VAL A 248 -10.03 -4.75 -29.79
CA VAL A 248 -10.69 -3.50 -30.18
C VAL A 248 -10.71 -3.43 -31.71
N ASP A 249 -11.71 -4.08 -32.33
CA ASP A 249 -12.27 -3.59 -33.60
C ASP A 249 -13.58 -2.85 -33.31
N GLN A 250 -13.48 -1.70 -32.64
CA GLN A 250 -14.58 -0.74 -32.59
C GLN A 250 -14.31 0.37 -33.61
N ARG A 251 -14.81 0.15 -34.82
CA ARG A 251 -15.15 1.23 -35.73
C ARG A 251 -16.14 2.14 -35.01
N ASP A 252 -15.76 3.41 -34.88
CA ASP A 252 -16.59 4.56 -34.51
C ASP A 252 -18.02 4.41 -35.07
N LEU A 253 -18.94 3.95 -34.24
CA LEU A 253 -20.37 4.17 -34.43
C LEU A 253 -20.72 5.39 -33.61
N GLY A 254 -20.55 6.57 -34.22
CA GLY A 254 -20.71 7.89 -33.61
C GLY A 254 -22.05 8.12 -32.90
N LEU A 255 -22.13 7.66 -31.66
CA LEU A 255 -23.13 8.06 -30.68
C LEU A 255 -22.54 9.22 -29.89
N ASP A 256 -22.65 10.36 -30.52
CA ASP A 256 -22.39 11.69 -30.00
C ASP A 256 -22.90 11.83 -28.54
N ASP A 257 -22.00 12.00 -27.57
CA ASP A 257 -22.15 12.39 -26.14
C ASP A 257 -23.05 13.62 -25.79
N ALA A 258 -24.22 13.79 -26.41
CA ALA A 258 -25.18 14.87 -26.11
C ALA A 258 -26.63 14.55 -26.50
N ALA A 259 -27.06 13.28 -26.42
CA ALA A 259 -28.47 13.01 -26.18
C ALA A 259 -28.65 13.01 -24.66
N LYS A 260 -28.94 14.18 -24.08
CA LYS A 260 -29.34 14.28 -22.67
C LYS A 260 -30.39 13.20 -22.41
N PHE A 261 -30.07 12.25 -21.53
CA PHE A 261 -31.02 11.24 -21.05
C PHE A 261 -32.17 11.99 -20.37
N ARG A 262 -33.29 12.13 -21.08
CA ARG A 262 -34.46 12.84 -20.60
C ARG A 262 -35.47 11.79 -20.22
N GLU A 263 -35.25 11.13 -19.08
CA GLU A 263 -36.04 9.98 -18.62
C GLU A 263 -37.55 10.24 -18.78
N GLU A 264 -38.02 11.41 -18.36
CA GLU A 264 -39.43 11.78 -18.48
C GLU A 264 -39.92 11.94 -19.94
N GLU A 265 -39.11 12.50 -20.84
CA GLU A 265 -39.47 12.68 -22.26
C GLU A 265 -39.37 11.37 -23.04
N ASP A 266 -38.35 10.56 -22.75
CA ASP A 266 -38.10 9.27 -23.38
C ASP A 266 -39.18 8.26 -22.98
N LEU A 267 -39.55 8.21 -21.69
CA LEU A 267 -40.66 7.37 -21.23
C LEU A 267 -42.00 7.82 -21.84
N LYS A 268 -42.24 9.13 -21.95
CA LYS A 268 -43.40 9.67 -22.70
C LYS A 268 -43.36 9.31 -24.19
N ALA A 269 -42.17 9.20 -24.77
CA ALA A 269 -41.97 8.78 -26.15
C ALA A 269 -42.04 7.26 -26.36
N GLY A 270 -42.27 6.49 -25.28
CA GLY A 270 -42.39 5.04 -25.33
C GLY A 270 -41.05 4.30 -25.36
N ALA A 271 -40.00 4.87 -24.75
CA ALA A 271 -38.71 4.20 -24.61
C ALA A 271 -38.78 2.89 -23.81
N VAL A 272 -39.76 2.78 -22.92
CA VAL A 272 -40.12 1.55 -22.21
C VAL A 272 -41.62 1.43 -22.23
N MET A 273 -42.14 0.38 -22.87
CA MET A 273 -43.58 0.12 -22.96
C MET A 273 -43.93 -1.16 -22.22
N LYS A 274 -44.86 -1.08 -21.27
CA LYS A 274 -45.35 -2.22 -20.50
C LYS A 274 -46.72 -2.68 -20.99
N GLY A 275 -46.81 -3.95 -21.36
CA GLY A 275 -48.07 -4.63 -21.66
C GLY A 275 -48.34 -5.74 -20.63
N THR A 276 -49.40 -5.59 -19.83
CA THR A 276 -49.81 -6.63 -18.87
C THR A 276 -50.35 -7.85 -19.61
N VAL A 277 -49.75 -9.01 -19.36
CA VAL A 277 -50.18 -10.31 -19.93
C VAL A 277 -51.11 -11.01 -18.95
N GLU A 278 -50.71 -11.10 -17.68
CA GLU A 278 -51.51 -11.65 -16.59
C GLU A 278 -51.50 -10.64 -15.43
N PRO A 279 -52.68 -10.23 -14.93
CA PRO A 279 -52.74 -9.27 -13.83
C PRO A 279 -52.23 -9.90 -12.54
N GLY A 280 -51.49 -9.13 -11.75
CA GLY A 280 -51.10 -9.51 -10.39
C GLY A 280 -52.19 -9.19 -9.36
N GLU A 281 -51.86 -9.49 -8.10
CA GLU A 281 -52.70 -9.23 -6.93
C GLU A 281 -52.14 -8.07 -6.09
N GLY A 282 -53.05 -7.30 -5.50
CA GLY A 282 -52.71 -6.21 -4.57
C GLY A 282 -52.39 -4.86 -5.22
N GLU A 283 -52.49 -3.80 -4.40
CA GLU A 283 -52.18 -2.42 -4.82
C GLU A 283 -50.74 -2.01 -4.49
N GLU A 284 -50.03 -2.77 -3.66
CA GLU A 284 -48.63 -2.51 -3.33
C GLU A 284 -47.72 -2.72 -4.54
N ARG A 285 -46.66 -1.92 -4.61
CA ARG A 285 -45.65 -1.94 -5.67
C ARG A 285 -44.26 -1.91 -5.04
N PRO A 286 -43.27 -2.61 -5.63
CA PRO A 286 -41.91 -2.62 -5.10
C PRO A 286 -41.28 -1.23 -5.25
N GLN A 287 -40.45 -0.87 -4.28
CA GLN A 287 -39.78 0.44 -4.22
C GLN A 287 -38.28 0.31 -4.53
N ASP A 288 -37.63 1.46 -4.73
CA ASP A 288 -36.18 1.53 -4.85
C ASP A 288 -35.51 0.89 -3.60
N GLY A 289 -34.53 0.01 -3.82
CA GLY A 289 -33.87 -0.77 -2.77
C GLY A 289 -34.54 -2.09 -2.40
N ASP A 290 -35.79 -2.36 -2.82
CA ASP A 290 -36.44 -3.64 -2.53
C ASP A 290 -35.75 -4.82 -3.24
N LEU A 291 -35.76 -5.98 -2.57
CA LEU A 291 -35.30 -7.24 -3.13
C LEU A 291 -36.45 -7.94 -3.85
N VAL A 292 -36.43 -7.92 -5.18
CA VAL A 292 -37.45 -8.54 -6.04
C VAL A 292 -37.01 -9.90 -6.55
N PHE A 293 -37.97 -10.80 -6.75
CA PHE A 293 -37.76 -12.14 -7.29
C PHE A 293 -38.49 -12.30 -8.62
N LEU A 294 -37.76 -12.58 -9.70
CA LEU A 294 -38.27 -12.46 -11.06
C LEU A 294 -38.06 -13.73 -11.86
N HIS A 295 -39.10 -14.17 -12.57
CA HIS A 295 -38.88 -14.94 -13.80
C HIS A 295 -38.83 -13.98 -14.97
N TYR A 296 -37.87 -14.16 -15.86
CA TYR A 296 -37.80 -13.40 -17.09
C TYR A 296 -37.28 -14.22 -18.28
N SER A 297 -37.63 -13.75 -19.47
CA SER A 297 -37.07 -14.16 -20.75
C SER A 297 -36.77 -12.92 -21.59
N VAL A 298 -35.48 -12.68 -21.87
CA VAL A 298 -35.02 -11.62 -22.77
C VAL A 298 -35.08 -12.13 -24.20
N MET A 299 -35.74 -11.37 -25.07
CA MET A 299 -35.97 -11.72 -26.46
C MET A 299 -35.48 -10.61 -27.39
N SER A 300 -35.07 -11.00 -28.60
CA SER A 300 -34.84 -10.05 -29.70
C SER A 300 -36.16 -9.41 -30.17
N GLU A 301 -36.06 -8.37 -31.01
CA GLU A 301 -37.21 -7.79 -31.71
C GLU A 301 -37.99 -8.84 -32.54
N HIS A 302 -37.29 -9.89 -33.01
CA HIS A 302 -37.89 -11.01 -33.74
C HIS A 302 -38.42 -12.12 -32.83
N LYS A 303 -38.45 -11.90 -31.51
CA LYS A 303 -38.92 -12.83 -30.48
C LYS A 303 -38.07 -14.10 -30.32
N ASP A 304 -36.81 -14.05 -30.75
CA ASP A 304 -35.86 -15.11 -30.44
C ASP A 304 -35.44 -14.99 -28.98
N VAL A 305 -35.56 -16.06 -28.20
CA VAL A 305 -35.14 -16.05 -26.79
C VAL A 305 -33.62 -16.08 -26.68
N LEU A 306 -33.08 -15.04 -26.06
CA LEU A 306 -31.65 -14.80 -25.90
C LEU A 306 -31.17 -15.29 -24.53
N ALA A 307 -31.93 -14.98 -23.47
CA ALA A 307 -31.65 -15.42 -22.11
C ALA A 307 -32.96 -15.70 -21.38
N SER A 308 -33.03 -16.76 -20.57
CA SER A 308 -34.24 -17.07 -19.83
C SER A 308 -33.97 -17.79 -18.52
N THR A 309 -34.80 -17.48 -17.52
CA THR A 309 -34.94 -18.24 -16.26
C THR A 309 -35.99 -19.35 -16.37
N ARG A 310 -36.84 -19.33 -17.40
CA ARG A 310 -37.97 -20.27 -17.56
C ARG A 310 -37.53 -21.60 -18.19
N THR A 311 -38.04 -22.71 -17.66
CA THR A 311 -37.67 -24.08 -18.10
C THR A 311 -37.97 -24.36 -19.57
N GLU A 312 -39.09 -23.86 -20.09
CA GLU A 312 -39.53 -24.00 -21.47
C GLU A 312 -38.61 -23.32 -22.49
N HIS A 313 -37.73 -22.44 -22.02
CA HIS A 313 -36.72 -21.75 -22.81
C HIS A 313 -35.29 -22.18 -22.45
N GLY A 314 -35.14 -23.31 -21.73
CA GLY A 314 -33.84 -23.86 -21.34
C GLY A 314 -33.23 -23.20 -20.11
N GLY A 315 -33.96 -22.33 -19.42
CA GLY A 315 -33.57 -21.80 -18.11
C GLY A 315 -33.80 -22.83 -16.99
N SER A 316 -33.38 -22.47 -15.78
CA SER A 316 -33.40 -23.38 -14.63
C SER A 316 -34.78 -23.61 -14.00
N GLY A 317 -35.74 -22.71 -14.27
CA GLY A 317 -37.04 -22.70 -13.58
C GLY A 317 -37.00 -22.03 -12.22
N HIS A 318 -35.92 -21.34 -11.86
CA HIS A 318 -35.79 -20.62 -10.60
C HIS A 318 -35.90 -19.10 -10.82
N PRO A 319 -36.74 -18.40 -10.04
CA PRO A 319 -36.79 -16.95 -10.11
C PRO A 319 -35.54 -16.36 -9.47
N GLN A 320 -35.03 -15.29 -10.07
CA GLN A 320 -33.76 -14.68 -9.69
C GLN A 320 -33.96 -13.45 -8.80
N PRO A 321 -33.10 -13.25 -7.78
CA PRO A 321 -33.12 -12.10 -6.92
C PRO A 321 -32.44 -10.88 -7.58
N PHE A 322 -33.09 -9.72 -7.50
CA PHE A 322 -32.52 -8.43 -7.90
C PHE A 322 -32.83 -7.36 -6.86
N VAL A 323 -31.92 -6.40 -6.69
CA VAL A 323 -32.15 -5.22 -5.85
C VAL A 323 -32.49 -4.05 -6.77
N LEU A 324 -33.69 -3.49 -6.63
CA LEU A 324 -34.11 -2.34 -7.44
C LEU A 324 -33.24 -1.12 -7.12
N GLY A 325 -32.91 -0.33 -8.14
CA GLY A 325 -32.11 0.91 -7.97
C GLY A 325 -30.60 0.68 -7.90
N LYS A 326 -30.15 -0.57 -8.03
CA LYS A 326 -28.72 -0.94 -8.06
C LYS A 326 -28.32 -1.35 -9.48
N GLY A 327 -28.59 -0.45 -10.43
CA GLY A 327 -28.72 -0.63 -11.88
C GLY A 327 -27.57 -1.21 -12.71
N ARG A 328 -26.57 -1.88 -12.11
CA ARG A 328 -25.51 -2.59 -12.86
C ARG A 328 -25.90 -4.01 -13.29
N ARG A 329 -26.97 -4.55 -12.70
CA ARG A 329 -27.34 -5.99 -12.80
C ARG A 329 -28.73 -6.23 -13.34
N MET A 330 -29.44 -5.15 -13.67
CA MET A 330 -30.74 -5.19 -14.30
C MET A 330 -30.79 -4.17 -15.42
N LEU A 331 -31.48 -4.49 -16.51
CA LEU A 331 -31.75 -3.51 -17.56
C LEU A 331 -32.57 -2.36 -16.96
N ARG A 332 -32.20 -1.11 -17.26
CA ARG A 332 -32.89 0.06 -16.69
C ARG A 332 -34.39 0.05 -17.01
N GLY A 333 -34.76 -0.30 -18.24
CA GLY A 333 -36.16 -0.42 -18.63
C GLY A 333 -36.91 -1.54 -17.91
N MET A 334 -36.19 -2.58 -17.50
CA MET A 334 -36.76 -3.66 -16.70
C MET A 334 -37.04 -3.19 -15.26
N GLU A 335 -36.11 -2.46 -14.63
CA GLU A 335 -36.35 -1.83 -13.31
C GLU A 335 -37.60 -0.95 -13.31
N LEU A 336 -37.71 -0.04 -14.28
CA LEU A 336 -38.84 0.89 -14.41
C LEU A 336 -40.16 0.14 -14.60
N GLY A 337 -40.18 -0.90 -15.44
CA GLY A 337 -41.35 -1.75 -15.64
C GLY A 337 -41.77 -2.48 -14.37
N ILE A 338 -40.82 -3.01 -13.60
CA ILE A 338 -41.09 -3.78 -12.38
C ILE A 338 -41.67 -2.91 -11.27
N MET A 339 -41.24 -1.65 -11.15
CA MET A 339 -41.78 -0.70 -10.16
C MET A 339 -43.28 -0.43 -10.35
N GLU A 340 -43.85 -0.71 -11.53
CA GLU A 340 -45.28 -0.60 -11.80
C GLU A 340 -46.05 -1.92 -11.62
N MET A 341 -45.36 -3.04 -11.40
CA MET A 341 -45.96 -4.38 -11.36
C MET A 341 -46.54 -4.72 -9.99
N ALA A 342 -47.70 -5.37 -9.99
CA ALA A 342 -48.29 -6.01 -8.82
C ALA A 342 -47.65 -7.39 -8.55
N ARG A 343 -47.87 -7.93 -7.35
CA ARG A 343 -47.35 -9.26 -6.99
C ARG A 343 -47.99 -10.33 -7.87
N GLY A 344 -47.19 -11.23 -8.43
CA GLY A 344 -47.64 -12.28 -9.34
C GLY A 344 -47.96 -11.79 -10.76
N GLU A 345 -47.83 -10.49 -11.05
CA GLU A 345 -48.10 -9.95 -12.38
C GLU A 345 -47.08 -10.48 -13.41
N ARG A 346 -47.57 -10.80 -14.61
CA ARG A 346 -46.73 -11.06 -15.80
C ARG A 346 -46.94 -9.97 -16.82
N ALA A 347 -45.85 -9.38 -17.29
CA ALA A 347 -45.87 -8.31 -18.27
C ALA A 347 -44.83 -8.53 -19.37
N LEU A 348 -45.10 -7.98 -20.55
CA LEU A 348 -44.13 -7.80 -21.62
C LEU A 348 -43.63 -6.36 -21.59
N LEU A 349 -42.31 -6.20 -21.52
CA LEU A 349 -41.63 -4.92 -21.60
C LEU A 349 -40.95 -4.80 -22.96
N ASP A 350 -41.38 -3.84 -23.77
CA ASP A 350 -40.66 -3.44 -24.98
C ASP A 350 -39.71 -2.30 -24.63
N ILE A 351 -38.41 -2.58 -24.66
CA ILE A 351 -37.35 -1.72 -24.13
C ILE A 351 -36.46 -1.26 -25.26
N GLN A 352 -36.43 0.05 -25.49
CA GLN A 352 -35.56 0.67 -26.47
C GLN A 352 -34.08 0.56 -26.06
N PRO A 353 -33.14 0.57 -27.02
CA PRO A 353 -31.72 0.30 -26.77
C PRO A 353 -31.13 1.16 -25.64
N SER A 354 -31.50 2.44 -25.58
CA SER A 354 -31.04 3.41 -24.58
C SER A 354 -31.42 3.06 -23.14
N TYR A 355 -32.42 2.21 -22.93
CA TYR A 355 -32.85 1.68 -21.62
C TYR A 355 -32.56 0.17 -21.46
N ALA A 356 -31.89 -0.43 -22.46
CA ALA A 356 -31.44 -1.81 -22.48
C ALA A 356 -29.90 -1.89 -22.37
N PHE A 357 -29.24 -2.63 -23.26
CA PHE A 357 -27.78 -2.86 -23.22
C PHE A 357 -26.93 -1.66 -23.68
N LEU A 358 -27.53 -0.64 -24.31
CA LEU A 358 -26.84 0.62 -24.63
C LEU A 358 -26.90 1.63 -23.47
N HIS A 359 -27.67 1.35 -22.42
CA HIS A 359 -27.76 2.23 -21.26
C HIS A 359 -26.38 2.38 -20.61
N LYS A 360 -26.00 3.61 -20.25
CA LYS A 360 -24.68 3.94 -19.69
C LYS A 360 -24.33 3.13 -18.44
N ASP A 361 -25.33 2.84 -17.61
CA ASP A 361 -25.15 2.10 -16.36
C ASP A 361 -25.29 0.58 -16.52
N SER A 362 -25.55 0.07 -17.74
CA SER A 362 -25.68 -1.36 -17.99
C SER A 362 -24.33 -2.07 -17.84
N GLY A 363 -24.16 -2.80 -16.75
CA GLY A 363 -23.02 -3.70 -16.52
C GLY A 363 -23.25 -5.13 -17.03
N LEU A 364 -24.37 -5.41 -17.68
CA LEU A 364 -24.75 -6.75 -18.11
C LEU A 364 -24.00 -7.18 -19.40
N PRO A 365 -23.55 -8.45 -19.50
CA PRO A 365 -22.96 -8.96 -20.73
C PRO A 365 -24.00 -8.99 -21.86
N LEU A 366 -23.58 -8.63 -23.06
CA LEU A 366 -24.44 -8.65 -24.25
C LEU A 366 -24.73 -10.11 -24.66
N PRO A 367 -26.00 -10.53 -24.78
CA PRO A 367 -26.35 -11.88 -25.23
C PRO A 367 -25.84 -12.18 -26.64
N GLU A 368 -25.48 -13.44 -26.88
CA GLU A 368 -25.00 -13.90 -28.19
C GLU A 368 -26.06 -13.64 -29.28
N GLY A 369 -25.65 -13.01 -30.38
CA GLY A 369 -26.54 -12.69 -31.52
C GLY A 369 -27.33 -11.39 -31.36
N LEU A 370 -27.27 -10.70 -30.22
CA LEU A 370 -27.89 -9.38 -30.04
C LEU A 370 -26.88 -8.27 -30.36
N ARG A 371 -27.32 -7.22 -31.06
CA ARG A 371 -26.54 -5.98 -31.21
C ARG A 371 -26.84 -5.04 -30.06
N ARG A 372 -25.86 -4.26 -29.61
CA ARG A 372 -26.04 -3.34 -28.47
C ARG A 372 -27.13 -2.30 -28.73
N GLU A 373 -27.30 -1.88 -29.99
CA GLU A 373 -28.28 -0.90 -30.45
C GLU A 373 -29.65 -1.51 -30.80
N ALA A 374 -29.86 -2.81 -30.55
CA ALA A 374 -31.13 -3.45 -30.83
C ALA A 374 -32.11 -3.28 -29.65
N PRO A 375 -33.40 -3.00 -29.92
CA PRO A 375 -34.42 -3.05 -28.90
C PRO A 375 -34.58 -4.49 -28.40
N VAL A 376 -35.04 -4.63 -27.16
CA VAL A 376 -35.26 -5.94 -26.54
C VAL A 376 -36.65 -6.03 -25.96
N VAL A 377 -37.25 -7.21 -26.08
CA VAL A 377 -38.53 -7.52 -25.46
C VAL A 377 -38.26 -8.43 -24.27
N VAL A 378 -38.74 -8.06 -23.08
CA VAL A 378 -38.59 -8.85 -21.86
C VAL A 378 -39.96 -9.34 -21.41
N ASP A 379 -40.17 -10.65 -21.40
CA ASP A 379 -41.30 -11.29 -20.71
C ASP A 379 -40.89 -11.48 -19.25
N VAL A 380 -41.51 -10.74 -18.34
CA VAL A 380 -41.17 -10.73 -16.91
C VAL A 380 -42.39 -11.10 -16.06
N THR A 381 -42.16 -11.91 -15.03
CA THR A 381 -43.12 -12.20 -13.96
C THR A 381 -42.52 -11.79 -12.62
N LEU A 382 -43.18 -10.88 -11.92
CA LEU A 382 -42.81 -10.46 -10.55
C LEU A 382 -43.40 -11.46 -9.56
N THR A 383 -42.60 -12.40 -9.07
CA THR A 383 -43.11 -13.48 -8.18
C THR A 383 -43.38 -12.96 -6.76
N SER A 384 -42.44 -12.20 -6.20
CA SER A 384 -42.53 -11.58 -4.89
C SER A 384 -41.45 -10.52 -4.71
N TRP A 385 -41.53 -9.75 -3.62
CA TRP A 385 -40.44 -8.88 -3.17
C TRP A 385 -40.39 -8.83 -1.65
N LEU A 386 -39.27 -8.34 -1.14
CA LEU A 386 -39.02 -8.08 0.26
C LEU A 386 -38.57 -6.61 0.43
N PRO A 387 -38.97 -5.94 1.53
CA PRO A 387 -38.52 -4.59 1.80
C PRO A 387 -37.00 -4.45 1.78
N GLY A 388 -36.49 -3.38 1.19
CA GLY A 388 -35.06 -3.12 1.05
C GLY A 388 -34.29 -2.86 2.36
N ALA A 389 -35.00 -2.68 3.48
CA ALA A 389 -34.37 -2.45 4.78
C ALA A 389 -33.45 -3.62 5.17
N GLY A 390 -32.14 -3.34 5.27
CA GLY A 390 -31.14 -4.36 5.59
C GLY A 390 -30.74 -5.27 4.42
N VAL A 391 -31.12 -4.92 3.19
CA VAL A 391 -30.68 -5.54 1.93
C VAL A 391 -29.49 -4.77 1.37
N ARG A 392 -28.46 -5.48 0.92
CA ARG A 392 -27.27 -4.89 0.27
C ARG A 392 -26.64 -5.87 -0.71
N CYS A 393 -26.09 -5.35 -1.80
CA CYS A 393 -25.21 -6.12 -2.68
C CYS A 393 -23.79 -6.09 -2.10
N VAL A 394 -23.11 -7.24 -2.07
CA VAL A 394 -21.78 -7.40 -1.48
C VAL A 394 -20.86 -8.16 -2.43
N GLY A 395 -19.55 -8.05 -2.16
CA GLY A 395 -18.50 -8.64 -2.99
C GLY A 395 -18.08 -7.76 -4.17
N PRO A 396 -16.96 -8.08 -4.84
CA PRO A 396 -16.37 -7.23 -5.88
C PRO A 396 -17.29 -7.00 -7.09
N ALA A 397 -18.04 -8.03 -7.49
CA ALA A 397 -19.02 -7.94 -8.57
C ALA A 397 -20.41 -7.45 -8.10
N SER A 398 -20.56 -7.13 -6.81
CA SER A 398 -21.84 -6.80 -6.17
C SER A 398 -22.91 -7.85 -6.49
N ASP A 399 -22.53 -9.13 -6.52
CA ASP A 399 -23.34 -10.25 -7.02
C ASP A 399 -23.94 -11.15 -5.99
N VAL A 400 -23.48 -11.04 -4.76
CA VAL A 400 -24.14 -11.61 -3.62
C VAL A 400 -25.08 -10.58 -3.03
N VAL A 401 -26.35 -10.93 -2.87
CA VAL A 401 -27.32 -10.10 -2.16
C VAL A 401 -27.40 -10.57 -0.73
N LEU A 402 -27.11 -9.72 0.24
CA LEU A 402 -27.24 -10.02 1.66
C LEU A 402 -28.46 -9.33 2.23
N ARG A 403 -29.34 -10.10 2.87
CA ARG A 403 -30.48 -9.59 3.63
C ARG A 403 -30.31 -9.90 5.11
N THR A 404 -30.33 -8.86 5.93
CA THR A 404 -30.25 -9.00 7.39
C THR A 404 -31.57 -9.54 7.94
N LEU A 405 -31.50 -10.63 8.72
CA LEU A 405 -32.63 -11.18 9.49
C LEU A 405 -32.63 -10.63 10.92
N GLN A 406 -31.45 -10.64 11.55
CA GLN A 406 -31.22 -10.09 12.87
C GLN A 406 -29.99 -9.17 12.80
N PRO A 407 -30.08 -7.91 13.29
CA PRO A 407 -28.93 -7.01 13.31
C PRO A 407 -27.84 -7.54 14.25
N GLY A 408 -26.58 -7.28 13.88
CA GLY A 408 -25.44 -7.64 14.70
C GLY A 408 -25.15 -6.64 15.83
N GLN A 409 -24.04 -6.87 16.50
CA GLN A 409 -23.52 -6.03 17.59
C GLN A 409 -22.18 -5.42 17.21
N GLY A 410 -21.98 -4.18 17.64
CA GLY A 410 -20.78 -3.40 17.32
C GLY A 410 -20.78 -2.92 15.88
N TRP A 411 -19.66 -2.33 15.46
CA TRP A 411 -19.48 -1.74 14.13
C TRP A 411 -18.53 -2.56 13.25
N GLU A 412 -17.72 -3.43 13.85
CA GLU A 412 -16.67 -4.16 13.15
C GLU A 412 -17.23 -5.35 12.36
N THR A 413 -16.67 -5.57 11.17
CA THR A 413 -16.89 -6.77 10.36
C THR A 413 -15.57 -7.53 10.15
N PRO A 414 -15.62 -8.86 9.94
CA PRO A 414 -14.42 -9.66 9.74
C PRO A 414 -13.82 -9.42 8.35
N ARG A 415 -12.50 -9.56 8.22
CA ARG A 415 -11.77 -9.41 6.95
C ARG A 415 -10.65 -10.44 6.89
N PRO A 416 -10.20 -10.89 5.72
CA PRO A 416 -9.02 -11.75 5.65
C PRO A 416 -7.81 -11.11 6.38
N PRO A 417 -7.06 -11.86 7.20
CA PRO A 417 -7.13 -13.30 7.46
C PRO A 417 -7.88 -13.69 8.76
N PHE A 418 -8.91 -12.95 9.17
CA PHE A 418 -9.61 -13.16 10.45
C PHE A 418 -10.19 -14.56 10.57
N GLU A 419 -10.20 -15.07 11.80
CA GLU A 419 -10.86 -16.31 12.16
C GLU A 419 -12.30 -16.01 12.56
N VAL A 420 -13.26 -16.71 11.93
CA VAL A 420 -14.69 -16.55 12.17
C VAL A 420 -15.28 -17.84 12.74
N GLN A 421 -16.27 -17.68 13.62
CA GLN A 421 -17.14 -18.75 14.09
C GLN A 421 -18.56 -18.49 13.59
N LEU A 422 -19.15 -19.45 12.90
CA LEU A 422 -20.47 -19.28 12.30
C LEU A 422 -21.31 -20.57 12.29
N HIS A 423 -22.63 -20.40 12.26
CA HIS A 423 -23.51 -21.41 11.68
C HIS A 423 -23.89 -21.00 10.27
N LEU A 424 -23.96 -21.99 9.39
CA LEU A 424 -24.37 -21.82 8.01
C LEU A 424 -25.25 -22.97 7.54
N GLU A 425 -26.23 -22.63 6.72
CA GLU A 425 -27.15 -23.56 6.09
C GLU A 425 -27.33 -23.13 4.63
N ALA A 426 -26.90 -24.00 3.71
CA ALA A 426 -26.96 -23.75 2.29
C ALA A 426 -28.08 -24.59 1.65
N ARG A 427 -28.90 -23.92 0.84
CA ARG A 427 -30.07 -24.46 0.18
C ARG A 427 -29.97 -24.24 -1.31
N THR A 428 -30.47 -25.19 -2.10
CA THR A 428 -30.58 -25.02 -3.55
C THR A 428 -31.57 -23.92 -3.88
N ALA A 429 -31.56 -23.44 -5.12
CA ALA A 429 -32.56 -22.50 -5.62
C ALA A 429 -33.98 -23.06 -5.44
N SER A 430 -34.93 -22.25 -4.97
CA SER A 430 -36.34 -22.65 -4.84
C SER A 430 -37.04 -22.67 -6.21
N THR A 431 -37.73 -23.76 -6.57
CA THR A 431 -38.50 -23.89 -7.83
C THR A 431 -39.82 -23.13 -7.83
N THR A 432 -40.26 -22.62 -6.68
CA THR A 432 -41.60 -22.01 -6.48
C THR A 432 -41.57 -20.51 -6.23
N GLY A 433 -40.37 -19.90 -6.20
CA GLY A 433 -40.21 -18.47 -5.92
C GLY A 433 -40.58 -18.05 -4.50
N ARG A 434 -40.74 -19.02 -3.59
CA ARG A 434 -40.84 -18.79 -2.15
C ARG A 434 -39.55 -19.22 -1.48
N LEU A 435 -38.93 -18.28 -0.77
CA LEU A 435 -37.78 -18.49 0.11
C LEU A 435 -38.05 -19.62 1.11
N GLY A 436 -37.08 -20.52 1.26
CA GLY A 436 -37.10 -21.59 2.27
C GLY A 436 -37.87 -22.88 1.92
N GLU A 437 -38.41 -23.02 0.71
CA GLU A 437 -39.09 -24.25 0.25
C GLU A 437 -38.13 -25.29 -0.38
N SER A 438 -36.88 -24.94 -0.65
CA SER A 438 -35.86 -25.86 -1.16
C SER A 438 -35.15 -26.64 -0.06
N GLU A 439 -34.79 -27.90 -0.35
CA GLU A 439 -34.09 -28.76 0.60
C GLU A 439 -32.66 -28.24 0.88
N PRO A 440 -32.23 -28.19 2.16
CA PRO A 440 -30.85 -27.88 2.49
C PRO A 440 -29.94 -29.01 2.00
N TYR A 441 -28.87 -28.64 1.29
CA TYR A 441 -27.83 -29.59 0.87
C TYR A 441 -26.63 -29.56 1.82
N PHE A 442 -26.56 -28.56 2.70
CA PHE A 442 -25.55 -28.46 3.75
C PHE A 442 -26.10 -27.67 4.94
N SER A 443 -25.80 -28.11 6.17
CA SER A 443 -26.17 -27.38 7.38
C SER A 443 -25.22 -27.69 8.53
N THR A 444 -24.90 -26.64 9.30
CA THR A 444 -24.17 -26.71 10.58
C THR A 444 -25.05 -26.25 11.75
N SER A 445 -26.32 -25.90 11.50
CA SER A 445 -27.25 -25.32 12.49
C SER A 445 -27.60 -26.26 13.66
N SER A 446 -27.36 -27.57 13.52
CA SER A 446 -27.64 -28.59 14.54
C SER A 446 -26.39 -29.16 15.22
N GLY A 447 -25.19 -28.66 14.87
CA GLY A 447 -23.90 -29.15 15.34
C GLY A 447 -23.04 -28.06 15.99
N GLU A 448 -21.76 -28.38 16.16
CA GLU A 448 -20.74 -27.40 16.58
C GLU A 448 -20.62 -26.27 15.53
N PRO A 449 -20.41 -25.01 15.96
CA PRO A 449 -20.13 -23.91 15.04
C PRO A 449 -18.94 -24.22 14.13
N LEU A 450 -19.04 -23.81 12.87
CA LEU A 450 -17.92 -23.89 11.95
C LEU A 450 -16.90 -22.80 12.30
N ALA A 451 -15.64 -23.18 12.49
CA ALA A 451 -14.53 -22.25 12.64
C ALA A 451 -13.65 -22.27 11.38
N CYS A 452 -13.37 -21.11 10.81
CA CYS A 452 -12.54 -20.99 9.60
C CYS A 452 -11.85 -19.63 9.50
N SER A 453 -10.82 -19.55 8.66
CA SER A 453 -10.09 -18.31 8.35
C SER A 453 -10.55 -17.74 7.02
N LEU A 454 -10.96 -16.47 7.03
CA LEU A 454 -11.33 -15.76 5.80
C LEU A 454 -10.11 -15.59 4.88
N GLY A 455 -10.30 -15.78 3.57
CA GLY A 455 -9.24 -15.66 2.57
C GLY A 455 -8.33 -16.90 2.48
N ALA A 456 -8.58 -17.94 3.26
CA ALA A 456 -7.84 -19.21 3.20
C ALA A 456 -8.41 -20.19 2.16
N GLY A 457 -9.45 -19.81 1.40
CA GLY A 457 -10.16 -20.69 0.46
C GLY A 457 -10.97 -21.80 1.17
N GLN A 458 -11.30 -21.59 2.44
CA GLN A 458 -12.09 -22.53 3.23
C GLN A 458 -13.58 -22.42 2.94
N LEU A 459 -14.04 -21.19 2.70
CA LEU A 459 -15.41 -20.90 2.28
C LEU A 459 -15.41 -20.43 0.83
N PRO A 460 -16.52 -20.65 0.08
CA PRO A 460 -16.65 -20.10 -1.25
C PRO A 460 -16.64 -18.56 -1.26
N PRO A 461 -16.22 -17.91 -2.35
CA PRO A 461 -16.08 -16.46 -2.42
C PRO A 461 -17.36 -15.71 -2.08
N GLY A 462 -18.52 -16.22 -2.49
CA GLY A 462 -19.80 -15.59 -2.21
C GLY A 462 -20.17 -15.60 -0.72
N VAL A 463 -19.82 -16.68 -0.01
CA VAL A 463 -20.02 -16.79 1.44
C VAL A 463 -19.04 -15.89 2.18
N GLU A 464 -17.77 -15.85 1.76
CA GLU A 464 -16.80 -14.93 2.35
C GLU A 464 -17.20 -13.45 2.16
N ALA A 465 -17.69 -13.08 0.97
CA ALA A 465 -18.17 -11.73 0.69
C ALA A 465 -19.35 -11.34 1.60
N ALA A 466 -20.28 -12.27 1.83
CA ALA A 466 -21.37 -12.09 2.78
C ALA A 466 -20.86 -11.86 4.21
N LEU A 467 -19.96 -12.73 4.69
CA LEU A 467 -19.40 -12.63 6.05
C LEU A 467 -18.62 -11.33 6.27
N GLN A 468 -17.88 -10.85 5.26
CA GLN A 468 -17.12 -9.59 5.35
C GLN A 468 -18.01 -8.35 5.50
N ALA A 469 -19.29 -8.46 5.15
CA ALA A 469 -20.28 -7.43 5.40
C ALA A 469 -20.99 -7.60 6.75
N MET A 470 -20.86 -8.75 7.42
CA MET A 470 -21.61 -9.06 8.65
C MET A 470 -20.91 -8.59 9.92
N GLN A 471 -21.71 -8.16 10.90
CA GLN A 471 -21.28 -7.83 12.27
C GLN A 471 -21.39 -9.05 13.19
N ARG A 472 -20.74 -9.00 14.36
CA ARG A 472 -20.85 -10.06 15.37
C ARG A 472 -22.30 -10.31 15.75
N GLN A 473 -22.67 -11.57 15.98
CA GLN A 473 -24.03 -12.00 16.34
C GLN A 473 -25.09 -11.66 15.27
N GLN A 474 -24.71 -11.23 14.06
CA GLN A 474 -25.65 -10.96 12.98
C GLN A 474 -26.16 -12.27 12.36
N GLU A 475 -27.46 -12.30 12.05
CA GLU A 475 -28.08 -13.37 11.26
C GLU A 475 -28.56 -12.77 9.93
N ALA A 476 -28.25 -13.43 8.82
CA ALA A 476 -28.56 -12.96 7.47
C ALA A 476 -28.81 -14.12 6.50
N VAL A 477 -29.44 -13.80 5.37
CA VAL A 477 -29.52 -14.70 4.20
C VAL A 477 -28.72 -14.05 3.07
N ALA A 478 -27.76 -14.79 2.55
CA ALA A 478 -27.05 -14.45 1.32
C ALA A 478 -27.67 -15.19 0.14
N TYR A 479 -28.05 -14.46 -0.90
CA TYR A 479 -28.40 -15.02 -2.20
C TYR A 479 -27.16 -14.96 -3.07
N CYS A 480 -26.56 -16.12 -3.33
CA CYS A 480 -25.28 -16.23 -4.01
C CYS A 480 -25.47 -16.88 -5.39
N PRO A 481 -24.88 -16.33 -6.45
CA PRO A 481 -24.76 -17.05 -7.72
C PRO A 481 -24.07 -18.40 -7.48
N THR A 482 -24.52 -19.44 -8.16
CA THR A 482 -23.99 -20.79 -7.98
C THR A 482 -22.51 -20.89 -8.37
N SER A 483 -21.99 -20.01 -9.23
CA SER A 483 -20.54 -19.89 -9.49
C SER A 483 -19.76 -19.40 -8.26
N GLN A 484 -20.33 -18.47 -7.48
CA GLN A 484 -19.73 -17.90 -6.26
C GLN A 484 -19.79 -18.85 -5.06
N LEU A 485 -20.48 -19.99 -5.18
CA LEU A 485 -20.56 -21.04 -4.16
C LEU A 485 -19.61 -22.22 -4.41
N ARG A 486 -18.74 -22.13 -5.42
CA ARG A 486 -17.77 -23.19 -5.75
C ARG A 486 -16.40 -22.95 -5.13
N GLY A 487 -15.68 -24.04 -4.85
CA GLY A 487 -14.25 -24.00 -4.55
C GLY A 487 -13.88 -23.81 -3.08
N GLY A 488 -14.85 -23.78 -2.17
CA GLY A 488 -14.60 -23.83 -0.72
C GLY A 488 -14.33 -25.27 -0.25
N SER A 489 -13.39 -25.46 0.68
CA SER A 489 -13.11 -26.79 1.24
C SER A 489 -14.10 -27.23 2.34
N LEU A 490 -14.82 -26.29 2.96
CA LEU A 490 -15.76 -26.56 4.05
C LEU A 490 -17.22 -26.59 3.63
N LEU A 491 -17.57 -25.99 2.48
CA LEU A 491 -18.90 -26.05 1.90
C LEU A 491 -18.85 -26.92 0.63
N PRO A 492 -19.65 -27.99 0.52
CA PRO A 492 -19.72 -28.76 -0.71
C PRO A 492 -20.31 -27.89 -1.83
N ASP A 493 -19.79 -28.06 -3.04
CA ASP A 493 -20.39 -27.45 -4.23
C ASP A 493 -21.85 -27.91 -4.36
N PRO A 494 -22.79 -27.02 -4.72
CA PRO A 494 -24.20 -27.39 -4.88
C PRO A 494 -24.35 -28.50 -5.93
N SER A 495 -25.00 -29.61 -5.56
CA SER A 495 -25.24 -30.74 -6.45
C SER A 495 -26.38 -30.45 -7.43
N GLY A 496 -26.02 -30.00 -8.63
CA GLY A 496 -26.96 -29.75 -9.71
C GLY A 496 -26.18 -29.60 -11.01
N GLN A 497 -26.63 -30.31 -12.06
CA GLN A 497 -25.98 -30.38 -13.35
C GLN A 497 -25.49 -28.99 -13.78
N ALA A 498 -24.19 -28.86 -14.09
CA ALA A 498 -23.86 -28.11 -15.28
C ALA A 498 -24.57 -28.84 -16.42
N ALA A 499 -25.87 -28.59 -16.58
CA ALA A 499 -26.53 -28.91 -17.81
C ALA A 499 -25.64 -28.26 -18.85
N GLY A 500 -25.23 -29.03 -19.85
CA GLY A 500 -24.73 -28.46 -21.10
C GLY A 500 -25.86 -27.66 -21.75
N SER A 501 -26.34 -26.62 -21.07
CA SER A 501 -27.38 -25.74 -21.55
C SER A 501 -26.71 -24.95 -22.65
N SER A 502 -27.28 -25.04 -23.85
CA SER A 502 -27.26 -23.97 -24.84
C SER A 502 -27.09 -22.61 -24.14
N GLY A 503 -26.23 -21.71 -24.65
CA GLY A 503 -25.83 -20.44 -24.03
C GLY A 503 -26.93 -19.40 -23.72
N ARG A 504 -28.17 -19.84 -23.47
CA ARG A 504 -29.40 -19.10 -23.18
C ARG A 504 -29.88 -19.23 -21.73
N ALA A 505 -29.31 -20.14 -20.92
CA ALA A 505 -29.72 -20.31 -19.52
C ALA A 505 -29.12 -19.21 -18.64
N ALA A 506 -29.96 -18.57 -17.82
CA ALA A 506 -29.48 -17.62 -16.81
C ALA A 506 -28.85 -18.36 -15.61
N GLU A 507 -27.88 -17.75 -14.93
CA GLU A 507 -27.18 -18.37 -13.79
C GLU A 507 -28.08 -18.54 -12.56
N ASP A 508 -28.08 -19.72 -11.95
CA ASP A 508 -28.86 -19.96 -10.73
C ASP A 508 -28.26 -19.32 -9.49
N TYR A 509 -29.14 -19.01 -8.53
CA TYR A 509 -28.79 -18.52 -7.20
C TYR A 509 -29.13 -19.56 -6.13
N ALA A 510 -28.26 -19.73 -5.16
CA ALA A 510 -28.55 -20.51 -3.96
C ALA A 510 -28.73 -19.59 -2.75
N GLU A 511 -29.49 -20.07 -1.77
CA GLU A 511 -29.77 -19.36 -0.52
C GLU A 511 -28.84 -19.90 0.56
N VAL A 512 -28.03 -19.02 1.16
CA VAL A 512 -27.15 -19.38 2.27
C VAL A 512 -27.55 -18.57 3.49
N LYS A 513 -28.16 -19.24 4.46
CA LYS A 513 -28.44 -18.66 5.77
C LYS A 513 -27.15 -18.67 6.59
N LEU A 514 -26.78 -17.51 7.12
CA LEU A 514 -25.55 -17.28 7.87
C LEU A 514 -25.86 -16.70 9.24
N GLN A 515 -25.25 -17.25 10.28
CA GLN A 515 -25.23 -16.66 11.62
C GLN A 515 -23.77 -16.50 12.03
N LEU A 516 -23.27 -15.26 12.00
CA LEU A 516 -21.91 -14.94 12.42
C LEU A 516 -21.89 -14.83 13.95
N LEU A 517 -21.33 -15.82 14.64
CA LEU A 517 -21.33 -15.86 16.11
C LEU A 517 -20.28 -14.89 16.64
N ASP A 518 -19.02 -15.11 16.27
CA ASP A 518 -17.91 -14.27 16.70
C ASP A 518 -16.77 -14.33 15.67
N PHE A 519 -15.83 -13.41 15.80
CA PHE A 519 -14.60 -13.45 15.03
C PHE A 519 -13.43 -12.82 15.79
N SER A 520 -12.25 -13.37 15.56
CA SER A 520 -11.00 -12.93 16.15
C SER A 520 -10.15 -12.22 15.10
N GLN A 521 -9.61 -11.05 15.45
CA GLN A 521 -8.68 -10.37 14.57
C GLN A 521 -7.40 -11.19 14.47
N VAL A 522 -7.00 -11.52 13.24
CA VAL A 522 -5.77 -12.23 12.94
C VAL A 522 -4.88 -11.33 12.08
N ARG A 523 -3.58 -11.32 12.38
CA ARG A 523 -2.58 -10.54 11.67
C ARG A 523 -1.34 -11.36 11.40
N ASP A 524 -0.95 -11.44 10.14
CA ASP A 524 0.39 -11.86 9.76
C ASP A 524 1.35 -10.69 10.01
N MET A 525 2.22 -10.83 11.01
CA MET A 525 3.15 -9.78 11.44
C MET A 525 4.39 -9.70 10.54
N THR A 526 4.66 -10.74 9.74
CA THR A 526 5.86 -10.83 8.89
C THR A 526 5.52 -10.78 7.40
N GLY A 527 4.27 -11.03 7.02
CA GLY A 527 3.78 -11.03 5.64
C GLY A 527 4.11 -12.31 4.87
N ASP A 528 4.87 -13.23 5.47
CA ASP A 528 5.25 -14.54 4.94
C ASP A 528 4.56 -15.69 5.71
N GLY A 529 3.57 -15.36 6.54
CA GLY A 529 2.91 -16.27 7.49
C GLY A 529 3.81 -16.71 8.64
N GLY A 530 5.07 -16.28 8.68
CA GLY A 530 6.09 -16.75 9.61
C GLY A 530 5.78 -16.43 11.07
N VAL A 531 5.05 -15.34 11.34
CA VAL A 531 4.48 -15.03 12.66
C VAL A 531 3.06 -14.50 12.50
N VAL A 532 2.08 -15.28 12.99
CA VAL A 532 0.67 -14.93 12.94
C VAL A 532 0.18 -14.68 14.37
N LYS A 533 -0.43 -13.52 14.59
CA LYS A 533 -1.02 -13.10 15.87
C LYS A 533 -2.55 -13.14 15.74
N SER A 534 -3.24 -13.78 16.67
CA SER A 534 -4.69 -13.67 16.86
C SER A 534 -5.02 -13.07 18.23
N ILE A 535 -6.02 -12.20 18.30
CA ILE A 535 -6.47 -11.59 19.56
C ILE A 535 -7.44 -12.55 20.25
N ALA A 536 -7.06 -13.09 21.41
CA ALA A 536 -7.91 -13.94 22.24
C ALA A 536 -8.74 -13.12 23.25
N ARG A 537 -8.19 -12.01 23.74
CA ARG A 537 -8.90 -11.04 24.59
C ARG A 537 -8.45 -9.64 24.21
N LYS A 538 -9.39 -8.77 23.89
CA LYS A 538 -9.10 -7.37 23.54
C LYS A 538 -8.52 -6.62 24.74
N GLY A 539 -7.49 -5.81 24.51
CA GLY A 539 -6.96 -4.88 25.52
C GLY A 539 -7.71 -3.54 25.55
N GLU A 540 -7.27 -2.67 26.45
CA GLU A 540 -7.77 -1.32 26.67
C GLU A 540 -6.95 -0.31 25.86
N GLY A 541 -7.63 0.67 25.24
CA GLY A 541 -7.02 1.74 24.45
C GLY A 541 -7.34 1.68 22.95
N GLU A 542 -6.81 2.64 22.21
CA GLU A 542 -6.97 2.76 20.77
C GLU A 542 -5.78 2.14 20.04
N PHE A 543 -6.04 1.10 19.25
CA PHE A 543 -5.02 0.49 18.40
C PHE A 543 -4.82 1.32 17.11
N PRO A 544 -3.58 1.58 16.65
CA PRO A 544 -2.30 1.21 17.24
C PRO A 544 -1.71 2.28 18.19
N LEU A 545 -2.41 3.39 18.42
CA LEU A 545 -1.90 4.56 19.14
C LEU A 545 -1.42 4.25 20.56
N ASP A 546 -2.17 3.41 21.27
CA ASP A 546 -1.89 3.02 22.65
C ASP A 546 -1.06 1.73 22.76
N CYS A 547 -0.45 1.27 21.66
CA CYS A 547 0.47 0.13 21.68
C CYS A 547 1.92 0.59 21.95
N PRO A 548 2.79 -0.26 22.52
CA PRO A 548 4.23 0.02 22.65
C PRO A 548 4.96 -0.18 21.32
N LEU A 549 4.58 0.59 20.29
CA LEU A 549 5.16 0.49 18.94
C LEU A 549 6.68 0.71 18.96
N GLU A 550 7.11 1.68 19.76
CA GLU A 550 8.52 1.97 19.97
C GLU A 550 9.18 1.02 20.98
N ASP A 551 10.51 0.98 20.94
CA ASP A 551 11.31 0.29 21.95
C ASP A 551 10.94 0.78 23.36
N SER A 552 10.25 -0.09 24.09
CA SER A 552 9.60 0.20 25.37
C SER A 552 9.90 -0.92 26.35
N ARG A 553 9.89 -0.59 27.64
CA ARG A 553 9.94 -1.61 28.70
C ARG A 553 8.54 -2.18 28.86
N VAL A 554 8.38 -3.48 28.59
CA VAL A 554 7.08 -4.16 28.65
C VAL A 554 7.01 -5.11 29.84
N HIS A 555 5.82 -5.27 30.40
CA HIS A 555 5.50 -6.19 31.48
C HIS A 555 4.43 -7.17 30.99
N LEU A 556 4.79 -8.46 30.86
CA LEU A 556 3.88 -9.46 30.32
C LEU A 556 4.01 -10.82 30.98
N HIS A 557 2.98 -11.64 30.81
CA HIS A 557 3.06 -13.09 30.99
C HIS A 557 2.99 -13.77 29.63
N TYR A 558 3.65 -14.92 29.50
CA TYR A 558 3.43 -15.77 28.35
C TYR A 558 3.56 -17.24 28.72
N ARG A 559 2.90 -18.07 27.92
CA ARG A 559 3.07 -19.52 27.90
C ARG A 559 3.36 -20.00 26.50
N VAL A 560 4.05 -21.13 26.38
CA VAL A 560 4.49 -21.64 25.07
C VAL A 560 4.29 -23.15 24.92
N ARG A 561 3.94 -23.58 23.72
CA ARG A 561 3.76 -24.99 23.34
C ARG A 561 4.10 -25.21 21.87
N ALA A 562 4.23 -26.47 21.46
CA ALA A 562 4.27 -26.80 20.04
C ALA A 562 2.88 -26.51 19.41
N GLU A 563 2.84 -26.08 18.15
CA GLU A 563 1.58 -25.87 17.45
C GLU A 563 0.75 -27.17 17.45
N GLY A 564 -0.53 -27.07 17.86
CA GLY A 564 -1.45 -28.21 17.96
C GLY A 564 -1.33 -29.08 19.22
N ALA A 565 -0.33 -28.85 20.09
CA ALA A 565 -0.21 -29.58 21.36
C ALA A 565 -1.24 -29.11 22.40
N SER A 566 -1.72 -30.01 23.27
CA SER A 566 -2.59 -29.64 24.39
C SER A 566 -1.83 -28.94 25.51
N ASP A 567 -0.62 -29.44 25.81
CA ASP A 567 0.10 -29.11 27.04
C ASP A 567 1.04 -27.92 26.84
N TRP A 568 1.05 -27.01 27.81
CA TRP A 568 1.97 -25.88 27.87
C TRP A 568 3.31 -26.32 28.47
N LEU A 569 4.40 -26.05 27.76
CA LEU A 569 5.76 -26.47 28.14
C LEU A 569 6.45 -25.44 29.05
N LEU A 570 6.02 -24.19 28.97
CA LEU A 570 6.43 -23.10 29.85
C LEU A 570 5.21 -22.22 30.09
N ASP A 571 5.04 -21.74 31.32
CA ASP A 571 4.13 -20.65 31.67
C ASP A 571 4.86 -19.72 32.66
N THR A 572 5.05 -18.45 32.29
CA THR A 572 5.73 -17.49 33.16
C THR A 572 4.91 -17.06 34.36
N ARG A 573 3.61 -17.38 34.41
CA ARG A 573 2.79 -17.27 35.63
C ARG A 573 3.16 -18.36 36.64
N GLY A 574 3.77 -19.46 36.21
CA GLY A 574 4.02 -20.63 37.06
C GLY A 574 2.71 -21.33 37.47
N GLY A 575 2.70 -21.95 38.66
CA GLY A 575 1.52 -22.63 39.22
C GLY A 575 0.55 -21.74 39.99
N ASP A 576 0.89 -20.45 40.19
CA ASP A 576 0.09 -19.47 40.93
C ASP A 576 -0.14 -18.23 40.06
N SER A 577 -1.39 -17.78 39.94
CA SER A 577 -1.79 -16.61 39.12
C SER A 577 -1.24 -15.25 39.61
N GLN A 578 -0.28 -15.21 40.54
CA GLN A 578 0.35 -14.01 41.10
C GLN A 578 1.88 -13.96 40.94
N ALA A 579 2.50 -14.81 40.11
CA ALA A 579 3.92 -14.67 39.83
C ALA A 579 4.26 -13.29 39.26
N ALA A 580 5.46 -12.79 39.57
CA ALA A 580 5.90 -11.49 39.07
C ALA A 580 5.98 -11.49 37.54
N PRO A 581 5.52 -10.41 36.87
CA PRO A 581 5.53 -10.35 35.41
C PRO A 581 6.94 -10.30 34.86
N LEU A 582 7.11 -10.92 33.69
CA LEU A 582 8.37 -10.83 32.96
C LEU A 582 8.55 -9.40 32.44
N GLN A 583 9.72 -8.83 32.69
CA GLN A 583 10.09 -7.50 32.24
C GLN A 583 11.26 -7.55 31.27
N PHE A 584 11.12 -6.94 30.11
CA PHE A 584 12.21 -6.78 29.15
C PHE A 584 12.02 -5.53 28.28
N GLU A 585 13.09 -5.08 27.62
CA GLU A 585 13.04 -3.96 26.67
C GLU A 585 12.87 -4.50 25.24
N THR A 586 11.79 -4.07 24.57
CA THR A 586 11.55 -4.47 23.17
C THR A 586 12.67 -3.95 22.27
N GLY A 587 13.06 -4.74 21.27
CA GLY A 587 14.09 -4.37 20.29
C GLY A 587 15.52 -4.58 20.76
N MET A 588 15.70 -5.13 21.98
CA MET A 588 17.00 -5.59 22.49
C MET A 588 17.24 -7.08 22.20
N GLY A 589 16.27 -7.75 21.56
CA GLY A 589 16.30 -9.17 21.19
C GLY A 589 16.36 -10.11 22.39
N GLU A 590 15.98 -9.64 23.58
CA GLU A 590 16.04 -10.41 24.82
C GLU A 590 15.08 -11.60 24.80
N MET A 591 13.99 -11.49 24.06
CA MET A 591 12.98 -12.54 23.86
C MET A 591 12.97 -13.03 22.40
N PRO A 592 12.32 -14.19 22.12
CA PRO A 592 11.92 -14.57 20.76
C PRO A 592 11.37 -13.40 19.95
N GLU A 593 11.74 -13.30 18.67
CA GLU A 593 11.33 -12.19 17.80
C GLU A 593 9.80 -12.11 17.68
N ALA A 594 9.12 -13.26 17.67
CA ALA A 594 7.67 -13.35 17.67
C ALA A 594 7.02 -12.70 18.90
N LEU A 595 7.61 -12.86 20.10
CA LEU A 595 7.12 -12.23 21.33
C LEU A 595 7.38 -10.72 21.33
N ASP A 596 8.56 -10.29 20.85
CA ASP A 596 8.91 -8.87 20.73
C ASP A 596 7.95 -8.13 19.76
N MET A 597 7.73 -8.70 18.57
CA MET A 597 6.79 -8.17 17.58
C MET A 597 5.35 -8.17 18.09
N CYS A 598 4.94 -9.23 18.78
CA CYS A 598 3.59 -9.31 19.35
C CYS A 598 3.37 -8.21 20.38
N ALA A 599 4.26 -8.09 21.38
CA ALA A 599 4.12 -7.12 22.46
C ALA A 599 3.99 -5.68 21.93
N ARG A 600 4.74 -5.31 20.88
CA ARG A 600 4.65 -3.99 20.24
C ARG A 600 3.30 -3.67 19.61
N LEU A 601 2.53 -4.69 19.27
CA LEU A 601 1.23 -4.57 18.61
C LEU A 601 0.09 -5.01 19.52
N MET A 602 0.30 -5.03 20.83
CA MET A 602 -0.71 -5.34 21.83
C MET A 602 -1.14 -4.10 22.59
N LEU A 603 -2.43 -4.02 22.89
CA LEU A 603 -2.98 -3.09 23.87
C LEU A 603 -2.77 -3.60 25.29
N ARG A 604 -2.84 -2.69 26.26
CA ARG A 604 -2.75 -3.03 27.68
C ARG A 604 -3.90 -3.97 28.08
N GLY A 605 -3.60 -5.05 28.79
CA GLY A 605 -4.57 -6.08 29.19
C GLY A 605 -4.94 -7.08 28.08
N GLU A 606 -4.43 -6.90 26.86
CA GLU A 606 -4.69 -7.79 25.73
C GLU A 606 -4.10 -9.18 25.98
N VAL A 607 -4.83 -10.22 25.56
CA VAL A 607 -4.29 -11.58 25.41
C VAL A 607 -4.28 -11.94 23.95
N ALA A 608 -3.11 -12.32 23.44
CA ALA A 608 -2.91 -12.71 22.06
C ALA A 608 -2.31 -14.11 21.99
N VAL A 609 -2.77 -14.90 21.01
CA VAL A 609 -2.14 -16.15 20.63
C VAL A 609 -1.26 -15.88 19.42
N VAL A 610 0.01 -16.29 19.49
CA VAL A 610 1.01 -16.06 18.45
C VAL A 610 1.55 -17.38 17.98
N THR A 611 1.27 -17.74 16.73
CA THR A 611 1.86 -18.90 16.08
C THR A 611 3.05 -18.45 15.24
N ALA A 612 4.23 -18.98 15.56
CA ALA A 612 5.50 -18.59 14.94
C ALA A 612 6.26 -19.80 14.39
N SER A 613 6.90 -19.62 13.24
CA SER A 613 7.91 -20.57 12.77
C SER A 613 9.14 -20.55 13.69
N TRP A 614 9.89 -21.67 13.68
CA TRP A 614 11.11 -21.80 14.48
C TRP A 614 12.09 -20.63 14.31
N ARG A 615 12.17 -20.06 13.10
CA ARG A 615 13.01 -18.89 12.77
C ARG A 615 12.75 -17.70 13.70
N TYR A 616 11.48 -17.36 13.91
CA TYR A 616 11.08 -16.19 14.71
C TYR A 616 10.85 -16.54 16.19
N ALA A 617 10.78 -17.84 16.51
CA ALA A 617 10.73 -18.34 17.87
C ALA A 617 12.15 -18.50 18.46
N TYR A 618 12.80 -19.64 18.23
CA TYR A 618 13.99 -20.07 18.97
C TYR A 618 15.22 -20.38 18.09
N GLN A 619 15.20 -20.09 16.78
CA GLN A 619 16.36 -20.30 15.91
C GLN A 619 17.58 -19.52 16.42
N GLY A 620 18.65 -20.25 16.76
CA GLY A 620 19.90 -19.67 17.27
C GLY A 620 19.82 -19.17 18.72
N ARG A 621 18.75 -19.51 19.44
CA ARG A 621 18.62 -19.27 20.88
C ARG A 621 18.84 -20.55 21.68
N ASP A 622 19.37 -20.41 22.88
CA ASP A 622 19.66 -21.50 23.83
C ASP A 622 18.62 -21.60 24.96
N ASP A 623 17.64 -20.70 24.98
CA ASP A 623 16.58 -20.59 25.99
C ASP A 623 15.26 -21.26 25.56
N ALA A 624 15.29 -22.13 24.55
CA ALA A 624 14.12 -22.89 24.12
C ALA A 624 13.68 -23.90 25.20
N PRO A 625 12.40 -23.89 25.62
CA PRO A 625 11.87 -24.90 26.54
C PRO A 625 12.07 -26.34 26.04
N GLN A 626 12.40 -27.24 26.97
CA GLN A 626 12.57 -28.65 26.66
C GLN A 626 11.26 -29.24 26.13
N GLY A 627 11.33 -30.04 25.07
CA GLY A 627 10.18 -30.70 24.45
C GLY A 627 9.62 -29.97 23.23
N LEU A 628 10.08 -28.74 22.92
CA LEU A 628 9.73 -28.11 21.64
C LEU A 628 10.46 -28.78 20.47
N PRO A 629 9.76 -29.11 19.37
CA PRO A 629 10.39 -29.71 18.19
C PRO A 629 11.23 -28.65 17.45
N ALA A 630 12.55 -28.84 17.42
CA ALA A 630 13.45 -27.97 16.66
C ALA A 630 13.06 -27.93 15.18
N GLY A 631 12.95 -26.73 14.61
CA GLY A 631 12.48 -26.52 13.24
C GLY A 631 10.96 -26.52 13.08
N GLY A 632 10.19 -26.91 14.10
CA GLY A 632 8.73 -26.90 14.10
C GLY A 632 8.11 -25.52 14.34
N ARG A 633 6.78 -25.44 14.27
CA ARG A 633 6.02 -24.25 14.66
C ARG A 633 5.71 -24.26 16.15
N VAL A 634 5.71 -23.07 16.73
CA VAL A 634 5.55 -22.81 18.15
C VAL A 634 4.38 -21.87 18.34
N GLN A 635 3.56 -22.12 19.35
CA GLN A 635 2.47 -21.25 19.73
C GLN A 635 2.73 -20.64 21.10
N PHE A 636 2.67 -19.31 21.17
CA PHE A 636 2.70 -18.53 22.40
C PHE A 636 1.28 -18.05 22.73
N GLU A 637 0.92 -18.00 24.00
CA GLU A 637 -0.15 -17.13 24.48
C GLU A 637 0.50 -16.05 25.33
N VAL A 638 0.26 -14.80 24.99
CA VAL A 638 0.90 -13.62 25.56
C VAL A 638 -0.17 -12.74 26.17
N GLU A 639 0.02 -12.32 27.42
CA GLU A 639 -0.81 -11.33 28.11
C GLU A 639 0.04 -10.11 28.41
N LEU A 640 -0.22 -9.00 27.71
CA LEU A 640 0.46 -7.73 27.97
C LEU A 640 -0.22 -7.04 29.15
N LEU A 641 0.47 -6.93 30.29
CA LEU A 641 -0.11 -6.32 31.49
C LEU A 641 0.01 -4.80 31.45
N ASP A 642 1.22 -4.30 31.19
CA ASP A 642 1.52 -2.88 31.17
C ASP A 642 2.85 -2.60 30.45
N PHE A 643 3.16 -1.34 30.17
CA PHE A 643 4.45 -0.95 29.62
C PHE A 643 4.79 0.53 29.90
N ASP A 644 6.08 0.83 29.96
CA ASP A 644 6.56 2.20 30.09
C ASP A 644 6.64 2.83 28.69
N ARG A 645 5.80 3.84 28.43
CA ARG A 645 5.84 4.58 27.15
C ARG A 645 7.22 5.21 26.96
N ALA A 646 7.83 4.92 25.80
CA ALA A 646 9.00 5.65 25.37
C ALA A 646 8.66 7.16 25.25
N PRO A 647 9.61 8.07 25.57
CA PRO A 647 9.40 9.49 25.33
C PRO A 647 9.13 9.74 23.85
N ASN A 648 8.09 10.50 23.53
CA ASN A 648 7.79 10.88 22.15
C ASN A 648 8.98 11.67 21.56
N GLU A 649 9.78 11.03 20.71
CA GLU A 649 11.01 11.59 20.16
C GLU A 649 10.77 12.87 19.35
N HIS A 650 9.56 13.04 18.79
CA HIS A 650 9.18 14.25 18.06
C HIS A 650 8.97 15.46 18.96
N ALA A 651 8.45 15.24 20.17
CA ALA A 651 8.17 16.28 21.15
C ALA A 651 9.42 16.73 21.95
N LEU A 652 10.55 16.04 21.78
CA LEU A 652 11.80 16.39 22.46
C LEU A 652 12.46 17.64 21.84
N ALA A 653 13.00 18.51 22.69
CA ALA A 653 13.89 19.59 22.27
C ALA A 653 15.24 19.05 21.75
N GLY A 654 15.97 19.85 20.97
CA GLY A 654 17.20 19.49 20.29
C GLY A 654 18.25 18.84 21.19
N PRO A 655 18.64 19.46 22.33
CA PRO A 655 19.58 18.85 23.27
C PRO A 655 19.09 17.51 23.84
N ALA A 656 17.80 17.38 24.13
CA ALA A 656 17.21 16.13 24.62
C ALA A 656 17.17 15.05 23.52
N LYS A 657 16.98 15.43 22.25
CA LYS A 657 17.14 14.54 21.09
C LYS A 657 18.56 14.02 20.98
N LEU A 658 19.58 14.86 21.21
CA LEU A 658 20.97 14.41 21.23
C LEU A 658 21.24 13.39 22.34
N GLU A 659 20.71 13.60 23.55
CA GLU A 659 20.81 12.64 24.65
C GLU A 659 20.13 11.31 24.28
N ARG A 660 18.92 11.37 23.74
CA ARG A 660 18.16 10.19 23.29
C ARG A 660 18.91 9.40 22.20
N ALA A 661 19.46 10.10 21.20
CA ALA A 661 20.27 9.47 20.16
C ALA A 661 21.56 8.84 20.73
N GLY A 662 22.16 9.46 21.75
CA GLY A 662 23.26 8.90 22.52
C GLY A 662 22.92 7.55 23.15
N LYS A 663 21.77 7.46 23.84
CA LYS A 663 21.26 6.21 24.43
C LYS A 663 21.00 5.14 23.36
N LEU A 664 20.38 5.50 22.23
CA LEU A 664 20.15 4.57 21.12
C LEU A 664 21.46 4.02 20.53
N LYS A 665 22.49 4.87 20.39
CA LYS A 665 23.83 4.43 19.97
C LYS A 665 24.43 3.44 20.98
N GLU A 666 24.27 3.66 22.29
CA GLU A 666 24.76 2.74 23.32
C GLU A 666 24.02 1.40 23.32
N GLN A 667 22.71 1.41 23.07
CA GLN A 667 21.93 0.20 22.83
C GLN A 667 22.44 -0.56 21.60
N GLY A 668 22.69 0.15 20.49
CA GLY A 668 23.30 -0.42 19.29
C GLY A 668 24.67 -1.05 19.57
N ASN A 669 25.51 -0.38 20.37
CA ASN A 669 26.81 -0.91 20.78
C ASN A 669 26.67 -2.21 21.58
N THR A 670 25.67 -2.26 22.47
CA THR A 670 25.37 -3.45 23.27
C THR A 670 24.93 -4.62 22.39
N LEU A 671 24.03 -4.37 21.43
CA LEU A 671 23.57 -5.37 20.46
C LEU A 671 24.70 -5.88 19.55
N PHE A 672 25.56 -4.98 19.09
CA PHE A 672 26.71 -5.33 18.26
C PHE A 672 27.68 -6.26 19.00
N LYS A 673 27.95 -5.97 20.28
CA LYS A 673 28.76 -6.85 21.15
C LYS A 673 28.12 -8.23 21.34
N LYS A 674 26.79 -8.28 21.49
CA LYS A 674 26.00 -9.54 21.56
C LYS A 674 25.92 -10.28 20.22
N GLY A 675 26.49 -9.75 19.13
CA GLY A 675 26.44 -10.36 17.81
C GLY A 675 25.14 -10.14 17.02
N LYS A 676 24.21 -9.34 17.55
CA LYS A 676 22.94 -9.02 16.90
C LYS A 676 23.10 -7.85 15.93
N THR A 677 23.85 -8.07 14.86
CA THR A 677 24.26 -7.02 13.90
C THR A 677 23.09 -6.27 13.28
N ARG A 678 22.02 -6.99 12.88
CA ARG A 678 20.83 -6.40 12.27
C ARG A 678 20.11 -5.43 13.21
N LEU A 679 19.90 -5.83 14.46
CA LEU A 679 19.28 -4.96 15.49
C LEU A 679 20.19 -3.77 15.83
N ALA A 680 21.51 -3.98 15.90
CA ALA A 680 22.46 -2.89 16.10
C ALA A 680 22.37 -1.84 14.97
N ARG A 681 22.35 -2.30 13.71
CA ARG A 681 22.16 -1.45 12.52
C ARG A 681 20.86 -0.63 12.63
N ALA A 682 19.76 -1.25 13.05
CA ALA A 682 18.49 -0.55 13.28
C ALA A 682 18.58 0.53 14.36
N LYS A 683 19.24 0.27 15.49
CA LYS A 683 19.43 1.27 16.56
C LYS A 683 20.28 2.45 16.13
N TYR A 684 21.39 2.22 15.42
CA TYR A 684 22.20 3.33 14.88
C TYR A 684 21.44 4.14 13.83
N GLY A 685 20.66 3.48 12.96
CA GLY A 685 19.80 4.16 12.00
C GLY A 685 18.75 5.04 12.67
N ARG A 686 18.09 4.56 13.73
CA ARG A 686 17.15 5.36 14.53
C ARG A 686 17.86 6.54 15.20
N ALA A 687 19.04 6.31 15.80
CA ALA A 687 19.83 7.39 16.39
C ALA A 687 20.13 8.51 15.39
N LEU A 688 20.52 8.17 14.15
CA LEU A 688 20.77 9.16 13.09
C LEU A 688 19.53 10.01 12.79
N LYS A 689 18.36 9.37 12.59
CA LYS A 689 17.09 10.07 12.35
C LYS A 689 16.74 11.03 13.48
N VAL A 690 16.97 10.64 14.74
CA VAL A 690 16.72 11.50 15.90
C VAL A 690 17.64 12.72 15.89
N VAL A 691 18.93 12.55 15.59
CA VAL A 691 19.88 13.68 15.50
C VAL A 691 19.55 14.61 14.33
N GLU A 692 19.14 14.08 13.18
CA GLU A 692 18.74 14.89 12.02
C GLU A 692 17.55 15.82 12.30
N ARG A 693 16.68 15.43 13.25
CA ARG A 693 15.51 16.20 13.69
C ARG A 693 15.79 17.17 14.85
N ALA A 694 17.03 17.24 15.32
CA ALA A 694 17.47 18.22 16.31
C ALA A 694 17.85 19.54 15.60
N MET A 695 16.85 20.31 15.19
CA MET A 695 17.03 21.55 14.42
C MET A 695 17.20 22.79 15.31
N ASP A 696 16.79 22.69 16.57
CA ASP A 696 16.79 23.73 17.62
C ASP A 696 18.06 23.67 18.48
N LEU A 697 19.23 23.61 17.82
CA LEU A 697 20.54 23.67 18.48
C LEU A 697 21.08 25.10 18.42
N GLU A 698 21.28 25.73 19.58
CA GLU A 698 21.59 27.16 19.69
C GLU A 698 23.10 27.45 19.77
N THR A 699 23.89 26.47 20.21
CA THR A 699 25.33 26.65 20.45
C THR A 699 26.18 25.89 19.44
N GLU A 700 27.35 26.45 19.10
CA GLU A 700 28.34 25.77 18.25
C GLU A 700 28.78 24.42 18.84
N GLU A 701 28.85 24.31 20.17
CA GLU A 701 29.16 23.07 20.86
C GLU A 701 28.11 21.99 20.63
N GLN A 702 26.81 22.33 20.69
CA GLN A 702 25.72 21.41 20.41
C GLN A 702 25.72 20.95 18.95
N VAL A 703 25.97 21.87 18.01
CA VAL A 703 26.07 21.53 16.58
C VAL A 703 27.25 20.60 16.33
N ALA A 704 28.42 20.88 16.92
CA ALA A 704 29.59 20.01 16.83
C ALA A 704 29.34 18.64 17.47
N ALA A 705 28.65 18.60 18.62
CA ALA A 705 28.26 17.35 19.28
C ALA A 705 27.31 16.51 18.41
N ALA A 706 26.35 17.15 17.72
CA ALA A 706 25.44 16.49 16.79
C ALA A 706 26.20 15.89 15.59
N SER A 707 27.05 16.66 14.92
CA SER A 707 27.92 16.20 13.83
C SER A 707 28.78 15.01 14.24
N ARG A 708 29.46 15.11 15.39
CA ARG A 708 30.29 14.03 15.93
C ARG A 708 29.47 12.79 16.30
N LEU A 709 28.26 12.95 16.84
CA LEU A 709 27.37 11.84 17.15
C LEU A 709 26.91 11.11 15.87
N LYS A 710 26.55 11.86 14.81
CA LYS A 710 26.23 11.27 13.50
C LYS A 710 27.41 10.50 12.93
N ALA A 711 28.61 11.10 12.91
CA ALA A 711 29.82 10.43 12.46
C ALA A 711 30.12 9.15 13.25
N SER A 712 29.92 9.17 14.58
CA SER A 712 30.06 7.98 15.41
C SER A 712 29.04 6.88 15.08
N CYS A 713 27.78 7.23 14.82
CA CYS A 713 26.76 6.25 14.42
C CYS A 713 27.03 5.66 13.04
N LEU A 714 27.40 6.49 12.06
CA LEU A 714 27.79 6.05 10.71
C LEU A 714 29.03 5.15 10.73
N LEU A 715 30.01 5.45 11.59
CA LEU A 715 31.17 4.58 11.76
C LEU A 715 30.77 3.22 12.34
N ASN A 716 29.83 3.19 13.28
CA ASN A 716 29.30 1.94 13.82
C ASN A 716 28.48 1.16 12.78
N MET A 717 27.77 1.83 11.87
CA MET A 717 27.12 1.19 10.72
C MET A 717 28.16 0.52 9.81
N ALA A 718 29.31 1.18 9.58
CA ALA A 718 30.43 0.57 8.85
C ALA A 718 30.93 -0.72 9.53
N ARG A 719 30.99 -0.75 10.86
CA ARG A 719 31.35 -1.97 11.62
C ARG A 719 30.34 -3.09 11.45
N CYS A 720 29.05 -2.76 11.36
CA CYS A 720 28.01 -3.74 11.08
C CYS A 720 28.20 -4.35 9.68
N ALA A 721 28.38 -3.50 8.66
CA ALA A 721 28.62 -3.94 7.28
C ALA A 721 29.91 -4.76 7.13
N GLU A 722 31.00 -4.40 7.83
CA GLU A 722 32.23 -5.20 7.90
C GLU A 722 31.99 -6.63 8.39
N ARG A 723 31.18 -6.78 9.43
CA ARG A 723 30.86 -8.09 10.02
C ARG A 723 30.06 -8.97 9.05
N GLU A 724 29.28 -8.34 8.19
CA GLU A 724 28.51 -8.98 7.11
C GLU A 724 29.33 -9.11 5.81
N GLN A 725 30.60 -8.73 5.84
CA GLN A 725 31.54 -8.78 4.70
C GLN A 725 31.12 -7.89 3.52
N GLU A 726 30.31 -6.87 3.78
CA GLU A 726 29.86 -5.87 2.81
C GLU A 726 30.87 -4.72 2.72
N TRP A 727 32.10 -5.02 2.27
CA TRP A 727 33.24 -4.10 2.32
C TRP A 727 32.98 -2.77 1.60
N GLY A 728 32.26 -2.81 0.46
CA GLY A 728 31.88 -1.62 -0.29
C GLY A 728 30.93 -0.70 0.47
N GLU A 729 29.91 -1.28 1.13
CA GLU A 729 28.95 -0.54 1.94
C GLU A 729 29.65 0.06 3.17
N ALA A 730 30.50 -0.72 3.85
CA ALA A 730 31.31 -0.26 4.98
C ALA A 730 32.16 0.96 4.62
N ARG A 731 32.81 0.95 3.45
CA ARG A 731 33.60 2.09 2.95
C ARG A 731 32.72 3.31 2.68
N GLY A 732 31.51 3.10 2.14
CA GLY A 732 30.51 4.13 1.92
C GLY A 732 30.09 4.81 3.24
N TRP A 733 29.83 4.03 4.29
CA TRP A 733 29.50 4.54 5.61
C TRP A 733 30.63 5.36 6.24
N CYS A 734 31.89 4.94 6.08
CA CYS A 734 33.04 5.73 6.55
C CYS A 734 33.15 7.08 5.82
N THR A 735 32.90 7.11 4.52
CA THR A 735 32.86 8.35 3.74
C THR A 735 31.74 9.28 4.21
N LYS A 736 30.55 8.75 4.49
CA LYS A 736 29.46 9.53 5.08
C LYS A 736 29.85 10.08 6.46
N ALA A 737 30.50 9.29 7.30
CA ALA A 737 30.96 9.74 8.63
C ALA A 737 31.93 10.93 8.53
N ILE A 738 32.86 10.90 7.57
CA ILE A 738 33.80 11.99 7.30
C ILE A 738 33.09 13.25 6.79
N ASN A 739 32.04 13.09 5.98
CA ASN A 739 31.26 14.23 5.51
C ASN A 739 30.47 14.92 6.64
N GLU A 740 30.13 14.21 7.71
CA GLU A 740 29.45 14.77 8.88
C GLU A 740 30.42 15.43 9.88
N ASP A 741 31.59 14.83 10.12
CA ASP A 741 32.67 15.34 10.97
C ASP A 741 34.03 15.02 10.32
N ASP A 742 34.61 16.00 9.63
CA ASP A 742 35.91 15.89 8.96
C ASP A 742 37.09 15.86 9.96
N GLY A 743 36.84 16.19 11.23
CA GLY A 743 37.76 16.01 12.35
C GLY A 743 37.68 14.62 13.00
N TYR A 744 36.87 13.69 12.47
CA TYR A 744 36.69 12.37 13.08
C TYR A 744 37.74 11.36 12.60
N ALA A 745 38.96 11.43 13.15
CA ALA A 745 40.12 10.61 12.77
C ALA A 745 39.82 9.09 12.63
N LYS A 746 38.98 8.54 13.52
CA LYS A 746 38.59 7.11 13.51
C LYS A 746 37.91 6.67 12.21
N ALA A 747 37.22 7.58 11.52
CA ALA A 747 36.58 7.27 10.24
C ALA A 747 37.59 7.15 9.10
N TYR A 748 38.61 8.01 9.07
CA TYR A 748 39.73 7.90 8.13
C TYR A 748 40.49 6.60 8.33
N PHE A 749 40.86 6.27 9.58
CA PHE A 749 41.54 5.00 9.88
C PHE A 749 40.77 3.78 9.36
N ARG A 750 39.46 3.72 9.65
CA ARG A 750 38.62 2.59 9.22
C ARG A 750 38.45 2.54 7.71
N ARG A 751 38.26 3.69 7.06
CA ARG A 751 38.17 3.76 5.60
C ARG A 751 39.47 3.29 4.94
N ALA A 752 40.63 3.62 5.53
CA ALA A 752 41.92 3.14 5.06
C ALA A 752 42.05 1.61 5.13
N VAL A 753 41.67 1.01 6.26
CA VAL A 753 41.68 -0.45 6.43
C VAL A 753 40.79 -1.13 5.38
N LEU A 754 39.61 -0.57 5.13
CA LEU A 754 38.68 -1.05 4.11
C LEU A 754 39.20 -0.85 2.67
N ALA A 755 39.84 0.29 2.39
CA ALA A 755 40.48 0.56 1.11
C ALA A 755 41.62 -0.43 0.84
N ALA A 756 42.48 -0.69 1.83
CA ALA A 756 43.54 -1.70 1.73
C ALA A 756 42.95 -3.11 1.52
N GLN A 757 41.84 -3.45 2.17
CA GLN A 757 41.15 -4.72 1.96
C GLN A 757 40.58 -4.87 0.54
N LEU A 758 40.20 -3.75 -0.09
CA LEU A 758 39.70 -3.68 -1.46
C LEU A 758 40.81 -3.54 -2.52
N GLY A 759 42.09 -3.49 -2.12
CA GLY A 759 43.22 -3.32 -3.01
C GLY A 759 43.49 -1.88 -3.47
N ASP A 760 42.88 -0.89 -2.83
CA ASP A 760 43.10 0.54 -3.11
C ASP A 760 44.13 1.11 -2.13
N GLU A 761 45.40 0.80 -2.39
CA GLU A 761 46.51 1.11 -1.49
C GLU A 761 46.79 2.60 -1.37
N GLN A 762 46.68 3.35 -2.47
CA GLN A 762 46.93 4.78 -2.46
C GLN A 762 45.89 5.51 -1.59
N ALA A 763 44.60 5.18 -1.76
CA ALA A 763 43.56 5.74 -0.91
C ALA A 763 43.76 5.38 0.57
N ALA A 764 44.25 4.17 0.86
CA ALA A 764 44.56 3.76 2.22
C ALA A 764 45.72 4.58 2.83
N GLN A 765 46.79 4.84 2.08
CA GLN A 765 47.90 5.68 2.55
C GLN A 765 47.45 7.11 2.84
N ASP A 766 46.68 7.70 1.91
CA ASP A 766 46.17 9.07 2.05
C ASP A 766 45.30 9.21 3.31
N ASP A 767 44.41 8.25 3.56
CA ASP A 767 43.54 8.23 4.73
C ASP A 767 44.31 8.01 6.05
N LEU A 768 45.34 7.15 6.07
CA LEU A 768 46.18 6.94 7.27
C LEU A 768 47.01 8.18 7.61
N ALA A 769 47.51 8.89 6.61
CA ALA A 769 48.22 10.15 6.80
C ALA A 769 47.30 11.23 7.36
N LEU A 770 46.08 11.36 6.82
CA LEU A 770 45.06 12.28 7.34
C LEU A 770 44.64 11.92 8.77
N CYS A 771 44.45 10.62 9.07
CA CYS A 771 44.13 10.17 10.42
C CYS A 771 45.19 10.60 11.45
N ALA A 772 46.47 10.37 11.16
CA ALA A 772 47.57 10.75 12.05
C ALA A 772 47.71 12.27 12.19
N ALA A 773 47.39 13.03 11.14
CA ALA A 773 47.41 14.49 11.18
C ALA A 773 46.28 15.07 12.06
N ILE A 774 45.09 14.46 12.02
CA ILE A 774 43.93 14.90 12.81
C ILE A 774 44.07 14.49 14.29
N ASP A 775 44.47 13.25 14.55
CA ASP A 775 44.70 12.74 15.90
C ASP A 775 46.11 12.11 16.01
N PRO A 776 47.11 12.90 16.45
CA PRO A 776 48.48 12.42 16.59
C PRO A 776 48.64 11.21 17.50
N SER A 777 47.69 10.91 18.40
CA SER A 777 47.73 9.72 19.25
C SER A 777 47.58 8.41 18.45
N THR A 778 47.00 8.49 17.25
CA THR A 778 46.79 7.34 16.35
C THR A 778 48.00 7.03 15.47
N THR A 779 49.03 7.89 15.44
CA THR A 779 50.20 7.77 14.54
C THR A 779 50.84 6.38 14.58
N ALA A 780 51.09 5.85 15.78
CA ALA A 780 51.69 4.54 15.94
C ALA A 780 50.79 3.40 15.40
N GLU A 781 49.47 3.56 15.40
CA GLU A 781 48.53 2.60 14.82
C GLU A 781 48.49 2.70 13.29
N CYS A 782 48.47 3.91 12.75
CA CYS A 782 48.56 4.14 11.30
C CYS A 782 49.86 3.54 10.71
N GLU A 783 51.00 3.76 11.35
CA GLU A 783 52.29 3.18 10.92
C GLU A 783 52.33 1.65 10.99
N ARG A 784 51.58 1.04 11.92
CA ARG A 784 51.46 -0.43 11.98
C ARG A 784 50.65 -0.95 10.80
N GLU A 785 49.56 -0.27 10.44
CA GLU A 785 48.71 -0.70 9.34
C GLU A 785 49.38 -0.48 7.98
N LEU A 786 50.12 0.62 7.80
CA LEU A 786 50.99 0.84 6.64
C LEU A 786 51.98 -0.31 6.44
N ARG A 787 52.73 -0.69 7.49
CA ARG A 787 53.65 -1.83 7.43
C ARG A 787 52.95 -3.15 7.09
N ARG A 788 51.76 -3.39 7.62
CA ARG A 788 50.96 -4.59 7.28
C ARG A 788 50.49 -4.59 5.83
N MET A 789 50.21 -3.41 5.27
CA MET A 789 49.85 -3.27 3.87
C MET A 789 51.06 -3.58 2.99
N GLU A 790 52.23 -2.96 3.25
CA GLU A 790 53.49 -3.23 2.52
C GLU A 790 53.90 -4.71 2.55
N GLN A 791 53.71 -5.40 3.68
CA GLN A 791 53.97 -6.84 3.77
C GLN A 791 53.00 -7.67 2.91
N ARG A 792 51.71 -7.28 2.85
CA ARG A 792 50.70 -7.94 2.02
C ARG A 792 50.99 -7.76 0.54
N THR A 793 51.41 -6.56 0.12
CA THR A 793 51.76 -6.27 -1.27
C THR A 793 53.00 -7.02 -1.71
N ALA A 794 54.08 -6.97 -0.94
CA ALA A 794 55.30 -7.73 -1.22
C ALA A 794 55.04 -9.24 -1.30
N ALA A 795 54.18 -9.78 -0.44
CA ALA A 795 53.78 -11.19 -0.50
C ALA A 795 52.95 -11.52 -1.76
N ALA A 796 52.04 -10.64 -2.17
CA ALA A 796 51.24 -10.81 -3.39
C ALA A 796 52.12 -10.75 -4.64
N GLU A 797 53.05 -9.80 -4.72
CA GLU A 797 54.04 -9.69 -5.80
C GLU A 797 54.94 -10.92 -5.88
N ALA A 798 55.45 -11.41 -4.73
CA ALA A 798 56.26 -12.63 -4.68
C ALA A 798 55.47 -13.86 -5.17
N LYS A 799 54.18 -13.96 -4.81
CA LYS A 799 53.29 -15.04 -5.26
C LYS A 799 53.00 -14.94 -6.77
N GLN A 800 52.76 -13.74 -7.30
CA GLN A 800 52.58 -13.51 -8.73
C GLN A 800 53.87 -13.83 -9.52
N ALA A 801 55.04 -13.40 -9.02
CA ALA A 801 56.32 -13.71 -9.62
C ALA A 801 56.60 -15.23 -9.65
N ALA A 802 56.27 -15.94 -8.56
CA ALA A 802 56.37 -17.40 -8.49
C ALA A 802 55.40 -18.11 -9.46
N ALA A 803 54.15 -17.64 -9.56
CA ALA A 803 53.16 -18.17 -10.50
C ALA A 803 53.57 -17.94 -11.96
N MET A 804 54.07 -16.73 -12.29
CA MET A 804 54.58 -16.39 -13.62
C MET A 804 55.80 -17.24 -13.98
N LYS A 805 56.73 -17.44 -13.03
CA LYS A 805 57.88 -18.33 -13.22
C LYS A 805 57.46 -19.79 -13.43
N GLY A 806 56.43 -20.26 -12.71
CA GLY A 806 55.83 -21.58 -12.90
C GLY A 806 55.19 -21.75 -14.29
N PHE A 807 54.42 -20.75 -14.73
CA PHE A 807 53.79 -20.74 -16.06
C PHE A 807 54.84 -20.77 -17.19
N LEU A 808 55.88 -19.95 -17.10
CA LEU A 808 56.97 -19.90 -18.08
C LEU A 808 57.77 -21.21 -18.13
N ASN A 809 57.94 -21.89 -17.00
CA ASN A 809 58.61 -23.19 -16.93
C ASN A 809 57.74 -24.33 -17.47
N ALA A 810 56.41 -24.24 -17.39
CA ALA A 810 55.48 -25.25 -17.93
C ALA A 810 55.29 -25.14 -19.47
N GLN A 811 55.69 -24.02 -20.07
CA GLN A 811 55.70 -23.83 -21.54
C GLN A 811 57.02 -24.25 -22.22
N ARG A 812 58.03 -24.64 -21.44
CA ARG A 812 59.26 -25.28 -21.92
C ARG A 812 59.13 -26.79 -21.76
#